data_AF-A0A0M8VZH9-F1
#
_entry.id   AF-A0A0M8VZH9-F1
#
_cell.length_a   1.000
_cell.length_b   1.000
_cell.length_c   1.000
_cell.angle_alpha   90.00
_cell.angle_beta   90.00
_cell.angle_gamma   90.00
#
_symmetry.space_group_name_H-M   'P 1'
#
loop_
_entity.id
_entity.type
_entity.pdbx_description
1 polymer ?
#
loop_
_entity_poly.entity_id
_entity_poly.type
_entity_poly.pdbx_seq_one_letter_code
_entity_poly.pdbx_strand_id
1 'polypeptide(L)'
;MPSSVGHDSPASVREHALNRRGFLRTSLGASAGVLAAPTAVGWLAAADAKAATAPLAFVDDYSTNVVTNSTPETNAVIRALGGFAKVWKTGAAWNTGTPLRPEILRANMRYCVRLTHGRTEEQARDAFVYDRQHQSYAIIGGLGPLADLYRSGAKAVTSITSAPDGIPAAKINDAVPAGAPAGSALGAGSYDSDLGQVARLVDTVRGDFTSSNPAKLSFQYPRPWRMNENSQVVDTGKTDALGYPVYESDVVVVPQLLRQRSDTPAEDGGFPSGHTNAFHLAALAYAYAVPERFQEIVTRAFELSHTRIMSGMHSTVDVMGGRIMATALAAAVLFKPENTALKAAARKQAAEYFQAKTGTTADTLFAYAHSDAGDKYADRDANLALVTPKLTYVLTRQGCSTPLTVPKGAEVLLETRLPYLTAAQRRDVLRTTALPSGYVLLDGFEQWGRLNLFAAADGYGSFESDVTVSLDAAAGGFGAADAWRNDIDGRGGLTKTGTGTLTLTGHNSYRGGTDLTAGTLVSASAHALGRGDVRVLGGTLRVTEPVRVHGTYAQRSGTLAVTLRKGCHTEVVTVTRRALLEKGSVLSLTLDAENPPAVGSVVRVIGAAALRGQFDRIEVDSDHVRAVPVYTAAGLSVRLLKR
;
A
#
# COMPACT_ATOMS: atom_id res chain seq x y z
N MET A 1 18.64 49.95 42.06
CA MET A 1 19.41 51.23 41.98
C MET A 1 19.77 51.44 40.51
N PRO A 2 19.42 52.59 39.90
CA PRO A 2 19.06 52.66 38.48
C PRO A 2 20.07 53.41 37.61
N SER A 3 20.05 53.16 36.29
CA SER A 3 20.36 54.08 35.17
C SER A 3 20.61 53.25 33.89
N SER A 4 20.29 53.63 32.66
CA SER A 4 19.31 54.55 32.03
C SER A 4 19.59 54.50 30.51
N VAL A 5 18.54 54.27 29.69
CA VAL A 5 18.21 54.94 28.40
C VAL A 5 19.25 54.91 27.26
N GLY A 6 18.97 54.57 25.99
CA GLY A 6 17.72 54.28 25.27
C GLY A 6 17.94 54.23 23.73
N HIS A 7 16.81 54.12 23.01
CA HIS A 7 16.58 54.32 21.56
C HIS A 7 17.08 53.21 20.60
N ASP A 8 16.31 52.66 19.64
CA ASP A 8 14.98 52.97 19.09
C ASP A 8 14.29 51.70 18.53
N SER A 9 12.94 51.71 18.54
CA SER A 9 12.06 50.81 17.76
C SER A 9 11.60 51.51 16.47
N PRO A 10 11.16 50.75 15.44
CA PRO A 10 9.73 50.43 15.29
C PRO A 10 9.52 48.92 15.01
N ALA A 11 8.64 48.26 15.77
CA ALA A 11 7.24 47.93 15.42
C ALA A 11 7.10 46.97 14.22
N SER A 12 6.30 45.90 14.22
CA SER A 12 5.51 45.20 15.22
C SER A 12 4.82 44.05 14.46
N VAL A 13 4.96 42.79 14.88
CA VAL A 13 3.90 41.77 14.72
C VAL A 13 4.00 40.84 15.93
N ARG A 14 3.01 40.93 16.83
CA ARG A 14 2.87 40.07 18.00
C ARG A 14 2.22 38.76 17.57
N GLU A 15 2.92 37.66 17.85
CA GLU A 15 2.34 36.32 17.94
C GLU A 15 1.38 36.26 19.13
N HIS A 16 0.13 35.86 18.88
CA HIS A 16 -0.82 35.50 19.93
C HIS A 16 -0.78 34.00 20.19
N ALA A 17 -0.05 33.61 21.24
CA ALA A 17 -0.24 32.35 21.92
C ALA A 17 -1.61 32.36 22.64
N LEU A 18 -2.55 31.51 22.21
CA LEU A 18 -3.84 31.33 22.88
C LEU A 18 -3.78 30.18 23.88
N ASN A 19 -3.83 30.58 25.15
CA ASN A 19 -3.90 29.76 26.34
C ASN A 19 -5.32 29.15 26.48
N ARG A 20 -5.41 27.82 26.55
CA ARG A 20 -6.66 27.05 26.73
C ARG A 20 -7.02 26.97 28.21
N ARG A 21 -7.98 27.79 28.68
CA ARG A 21 -8.83 27.52 29.86
C ARG A 21 -9.91 28.59 30.02
N GLY A 22 -11.19 28.18 29.93
CA GLY A 22 -12.32 28.86 30.58
C GLY A 22 -13.31 29.60 29.67
N PHE A 23 -14.39 28.93 29.24
CA PHE A 23 -15.71 29.47 28.86
C PHE A 23 -16.57 28.27 28.37
N LEU A 24 -17.80 27.95 28.79
CA LEU A 24 -18.91 28.67 29.42
C LEU A 24 -19.80 27.70 30.22
N ARG A 25 -20.34 28.19 31.34
CA ARG A 25 -21.63 27.77 31.92
C ARG A 25 -22.56 29.00 31.92
N THR A 26 -23.85 28.69 32.03
CA THR A 26 -25.04 29.52 32.32
C THR A 26 -25.72 30.29 31.20
N SER A 27 -26.91 29.81 30.85
CA SER A 27 -28.15 30.61 30.89
C SER A 27 -29.39 29.71 31.05
N LEU A 28 -29.96 29.69 32.26
CA LEU A 28 -31.38 29.48 32.60
C LEU A 28 -31.94 30.91 32.81
N GLY A 29 -33.17 31.32 32.50
CA GLY A 29 -34.37 30.68 31.95
C GLY A 29 -35.50 31.73 31.94
N ALA A 30 -36.68 31.38 31.39
CA ALA A 30 -37.99 31.92 31.79
C ALA A 30 -39.14 31.11 31.11
N SER A 31 -40.02 30.56 31.95
CA SER A 31 -41.29 29.84 31.73
C SER A 31 -42.39 30.79 31.19
N ALA A 32 -43.62 30.45 30.76
CA ALA A 32 -44.51 29.29 30.63
C ALA A 32 -45.58 29.69 29.55
N GLY A 33 -46.06 28.85 28.62
CA GLY A 33 -47.18 27.92 28.79
C GLY A 33 -48.44 28.39 28.03
N VAL A 34 -48.98 27.57 27.11
CA VAL A 34 -50.42 27.30 26.82
C VAL A 34 -50.53 26.36 25.61
N LEU A 35 -51.37 25.33 25.77
CA LEU A 35 -51.72 24.25 24.83
C LEU A 35 -52.65 24.72 23.69
N ALA A 36 -52.37 24.29 22.46
CA ALA A 36 -53.38 23.86 21.47
C ALA A 36 -52.73 23.14 20.28
N ALA A 37 -53.16 21.92 20.00
CA ALA A 37 -53.11 21.27 18.68
C ALA A 37 -54.58 20.98 18.29
N PRO A 38 -54.96 20.67 17.02
CA PRO A 38 -54.14 20.40 15.84
C PRO A 38 -54.64 21.07 14.53
N THR A 39 -53.78 21.18 13.51
CA THR A 39 -54.19 20.96 12.10
C THR A 39 -52.96 20.62 11.26
N ALA A 40 -53.12 19.57 10.44
CA ALA A 40 -52.23 19.21 9.36
C ALA A 40 -52.21 20.28 8.27
N VAL A 41 -51.21 20.17 7.39
CA VAL A 41 -50.92 20.95 6.17
C VAL A 41 -49.91 22.08 6.39
N GLY A 42 -48.67 21.77 6.02
CA GLY A 42 -47.53 22.68 5.94
C GLY A 42 -46.32 22.00 5.30
N TRP A 43 -46.54 21.17 4.27
CA TRP A 43 -45.50 20.90 3.29
C TRP A 43 -45.30 22.19 2.48
N LEU A 44 -44.03 22.53 2.22
CA LEU A 44 -43.53 23.63 1.39
C LEU A 44 -43.54 25.03 2.03
N ALA A 45 -42.49 25.30 2.82
CA ALA A 45 -41.72 26.53 2.66
C ALA A 45 -40.29 26.11 2.34
N ALA A 46 -39.95 26.24 1.06
CA ALA A 46 -38.65 25.95 0.51
C ALA A 46 -37.57 26.67 1.33
N ALA A 47 -36.75 25.89 2.05
CA ALA A 47 -35.35 26.25 2.17
C ALA A 47 -34.85 26.39 0.73
N ASP A 48 -34.36 27.59 0.39
CA ASP A 48 -33.77 27.88 -0.90
C ASP A 48 -32.99 26.67 -1.40
N ALA A 49 -33.44 26.12 -2.51
CA ALA A 49 -32.74 25.10 -3.26
C ALA A 49 -31.47 25.74 -3.81
N LYS A 50 -30.47 25.93 -2.95
CA LYS A 50 -29.08 26.00 -3.38
C LYS A 50 -28.86 24.64 -4.01
N ALA A 51 -28.82 24.58 -5.34
CA ALA A 51 -28.52 23.37 -6.09
C ALA A 51 -27.41 22.64 -5.34
N ALA A 52 -27.70 21.42 -4.86
CA ALA A 52 -26.77 20.68 -4.03
C ALA A 52 -25.45 20.60 -4.80
N THR A 53 -24.47 21.42 -4.41
CA THR A 53 -23.15 21.37 -5.02
C THR A 53 -22.65 19.97 -4.81
N ALA A 54 -22.30 19.27 -5.90
CA ALA A 54 -21.77 17.93 -5.81
C ALA A 54 -20.66 17.89 -4.75
N PRO A 55 -20.59 16.84 -3.92
CA PRO A 55 -19.57 16.75 -2.88
C PRO A 55 -18.18 16.90 -3.50
N LEU A 56 -17.32 17.68 -2.83
CA LEU A 56 -15.93 17.86 -3.25
C LEU A 56 -15.19 16.51 -3.24
N ALA A 57 -14.12 16.45 -4.02
CA ALA A 57 -13.25 15.29 -3.99
C ALA A 57 -12.64 15.14 -2.59
N PHE A 58 -12.44 13.91 -2.11
CA PHE A 58 -12.03 13.66 -0.72
C PHE A 58 -10.76 14.44 -0.33
N VAL A 59 -9.79 14.51 -1.24
CA VAL A 59 -8.52 15.20 -0.99
C VAL A 59 -8.67 16.72 -0.83
N ASP A 60 -9.76 17.30 -1.33
CA ASP A 60 -10.03 18.74 -1.25
C ASP A 60 -10.79 19.13 0.04
N ASP A 61 -11.45 18.18 0.71
CA ASP A 61 -12.28 18.46 1.88
C ASP A 61 -12.07 17.52 3.09
N TYR A 62 -11.02 16.69 3.10
CA TYR A 62 -10.72 15.77 4.22
C TYR A 62 -10.58 16.47 5.59
N SER A 63 -10.23 17.77 5.62
CA SER A 63 -10.15 18.58 6.84
C SER A 63 -11.51 18.76 7.54
N THR A 64 -12.60 18.44 6.86
CA THR A 64 -13.93 18.33 7.46
C THR A 64 -14.08 17.15 8.43
N ASN A 65 -13.07 16.28 8.54
CA ASN A 65 -13.05 15.18 9.50
C ASN A 65 -12.77 15.66 10.94
N VAL A 66 -13.76 16.32 11.51
CA VAL A 66 -13.79 16.83 12.88
C VAL A 66 -15.04 16.36 13.60
N VAL A 67 -15.02 16.31 14.93
CA VAL A 67 -16.13 15.75 15.73
C VAL A 67 -17.44 16.55 15.62
N THR A 68 -17.38 17.83 15.24
CA THR A 68 -18.57 18.66 14.99
C THR A 68 -19.31 18.27 13.72
N ASN A 69 -18.66 17.54 12.80
CA ASN A 69 -19.21 17.12 11.53
C ASN A 69 -19.50 15.62 11.59
N SER A 70 -20.77 15.26 11.74
CA SER A 70 -21.22 13.90 12.09
C SER A 70 -22.01 13.19 10.98
N THR A 71 -22.14 13.80 9.79
CA THR A 71 -22.91 13.24 8.67
C THR A 71 -22.06 13.13 7.40
N PRO A 72 -22.44 12.29 6.41
CA PRO A 72 -21.75 12.21 5.12
C PRO A 72 -21.67 13.54 4.35
N GLU A 73 -22.66 14.43 4.53
CA GLU A 73 -22.73 15.73 3.87
C GLU A 73 -21.74 16.72 4.49
N THR A 74 -21.42 16.55 5.77
CA THR A 74 -20.57 17.48 6.53
C THR A 74 -19.15 16.94 6.76
N ASN A 75 -18.92 15.64 6.65
CA ASN A 75 -17.65 14.99 6.96
C ASN A 75 -17.21 14.02 5.84
N ALA A 76 -16.07 14.32 5.24
CA ALA A 76 -15.50 13.55 4.13
C ALA A 76 -15.19 12.08 4.48
N VAL A 77 -14.73 11.78 5.70
CA VAL A 77 -14.43 10.40 6.13
C VAL A 77 -15.72 9.60 6.32
N ILE A 78 -16.76 10.18 6.91
CA ILE A 78 -18.06 9.52 7.05
C ILE A 78 -18.63 9.23 5.65
N ARG A 79 -18.47 10.15 4.70
CA ARG A 79 -18.87 9.96 3.30
C ARG A 79 -18.08 8.84 2.61
N ALA A 80 -16.75 8.83 2.73
CA ALA A 80 -15.89 7.78 2.18
C ALA A 80 -16.26 6.39 2.71
N LEU A 81 -16.64 6.31 3.99
CA LEU A 81 -17.10 5.09 4.65
C LEU A 81 -18.61 4.79 4.45
N GLY A 82 -19.31 5.54 3.60
CA GLY A 82 -20.76 5.44 3.39
C GLY A 82 -21.24 4.06 2.94
N GLY A 83 -20.36 3.20 2.41
CA GLY A 83 -20.67 1.79 2.18
C GLY A 83 -21.13 1.05 3.44
N PHE A 84 -20.63 1.44 4.62
CA PHE A 84 -21.02 0.84 5.90
C PHE A 84 -22.46 1.19 6.32
N ALA A 85 -22.98 2.35 5.92
CA ALA A 85 -24.39 2.71 6.13
C ALA A 85 -25.37 1.80 5.38
N LYS A 86 -24.89 0.99 4.41
CA LYS A 86 -25.68 -0.07 3.76
C LYS A 86 -25.63 -1.40 4.50
N VAL A 87 -24.74 -1.54 5.48
CA VAL A 87 -24.50 -2.75 6.28
C VAL A 87 -25.09 -2.60 7.68
N TRP A 88 -25.02 -1.40 8.26
CA TRP A 88 -25.45 -1.08 9.61
C TRP A 88 -26.24 0.23 9.66
N LYS A 89 -27.32 0.23 10.44
CA LYS A 89 -28.08 1.44 10.79
C LYS A 89 -27.80 1.81 12.25
N THR A 90 -27.29 3.01 12.49
CA THR A 90 -27.10 3.56 13.84
C THR A 90 -28.45 3.68 14.57
N GLY A 91 -28.49 3.29 15.84
CA GLY A 91 -29.67 3.40 16.70
C GLY A 91 -29.77 4.76 17.41
N ALA A 92 -30.82 4.95 18.21
CA ALA A 92 -30.96 6.13 19.07
C ALA A 92 -29.98 6.14 20.26
N ALA A 93 -29.40 4.98 20.56
CA ALA A 93 -28.36 4.76 21.56
C ALA A 93 -27.31 3.79 21.00
N TRP A 94 -26.11 3.79 21.60
CA TRP A 94 -24.94 3.02 21.15
C TRP A 94 -25.20 1.52 20.99
N ASN A 95 -26.16 0.96 21.72
CA ASN A 95 -26.52 -0.46 21.75
C ASN A 95 -27.82 -0.81 21.00
N THR A 96 -28.43 0.14 20.28
CA THR A 96 -29.74 -0.05 19.61
C THR A 96 -29.68 -0.02 18.08
N GLY A 97 -28.49 -0.12 17.50
CA GLY A 97 -28.33 -0.18 16.05
C GLY A 97 -28.84 -1.48 15.44
N THR A 98 -29.07 -1.48 14.13
CA THR A 98 -29.72 -2.58 13.40
C THR A 98 -28.89 -3.05 12.20
N PRO A 99 -28.63 -4.37 12.07
CA PRO A 99 -28.07 -4.97 10.86
C PRO A 99 -28.95 -4.74 9.62
N LEU A 100 -28.39 -4.20 8.54
CA LEU A 100 -29.05 -4.06 7.23
C LEU A 100 -28.64 -5.14 6.22
N ARG A 101 -27.48 -5.76 6.46
CA ARG A 101 -26.92 -6.88 5.70
C ARG A 101 -26.51 -7.98 6.69
N PRO A 102 -27.47 -8.67 7.32
CA PRO A 102 -27.21 -9.59 8.42
C PRO A 102 -26.32 -10.77 8.03
N GLU A 103 -26.31 -11.17 6.76
CA GLU A 103 -25.40 -12.19 6.23
C GLU A 103 -23.92 -11.79 6.33
N ILE A 104 -23.59 -10.53 6.01
CA ILE A 104 -22.23 -9.99 6.13
C ILE A 104 -21.84 -9.87 7.60
N LEU A 105 -22.75 -9.34 8.43
CA LEU A 105 -22.47 -9.14 9.86
C LEU A 105 -22.39 -10.44 10.66
N ARG A 106 -23.16 -11.47 10.32
CA ARG A 106 -22.97 -12.83 10.87
C ARG A 106 -21.65 -13.43 10.43
N ALA A 107 -21.26 -13.30 9.15
CA ALA A 107 -19.96 -13.78 8.69
C ALA A 107 -18.81 -13.05 9.41
N ASN A 108 -18.94 -11.75 9.65
CA ASN A 108 -18.03 -10.93 10.45
C ASN A 108 -17.87 -11.45 11.88
N MET A 109 -18.98 -11.70 12.59
CA MET A 109 -18.95 -12.20 13.96
C MET A 109 -18.41 -13.62 14.03
N ARG A 110 -18.86 -14.54 13.16
CA ARG A 110 -18.31 -15.90 13.05
C ARG A 110 -16.81 -15.91 12.79
N TYR A 111 -16.31 -14.99 11.98
CA TYR A 111 -14.87 -14.85 11.75
C TYR A 111 -14.13 -14.49 13.04
N CYS A 112 -14.64 -13.51 13.80
CA CYS A 112 -14.07 -13.11 15.08
C CYS A 112 -14.08 -14.27 16.09
N VAL A 113 -15.19 -14.99 16.22
CA VAL A 113 -15.31 -16.15 17.11
C VAL A 113 -14.29 -17.23 16.73
N ARG A 114 -14.25 -17.67 15.47
CA ARG A 114 -13.27 -18.67 15.02
C ARG A 114 -11.83 -18.26 15.33
N LEU A 115 -11.47 -17.00 15.05
CA LEU A 115 -10.11 -16.52 15.25
C LEU A 115 -9.76 -16.40 16.74
N THR A 116 -10.67 -15.89 17.56
CA THR A 116 -10.41 -15.67 19.00
C THR A 116 -10.39 -16.97 19.81
N HIS A 117 -11.14 -17.99 19.39
CA HIS A 117 -11.10 -19.33 20.00
C HIS A 117 -9.96 -20.20 19.46
N GLY A 118 -9.55 -20.00 18.20
CA GLY A 118 -8.51 -20.81 17.56
C GLY A 118 -7.08 -20.26 17.67
N ARG A 119 -6.88 -19.09 18.28
CA ARG A 119 -5.55 -18.48 18.39
C ARG A 119 -4.64 -19.24 19.37
N THR A 120 -3.35 -19.26 19.07
CA THR A 120 -2.32 -19.75 20.00
C THR A 120 -2.02 -18.72 21.09
N GLU A 121 -1.33 -19.15 22.15
CA GLU A 121 -0.86 -18.24 23.21
C GLU A 121 0.16 -17.22 22.68
N GLU A 122 1.05 -17.65 21.78
CA GLU A 122 2.00 -16.76 21.09
C GLU A 122 1.27 -15.67 20.29
N GLN A 123 0.26 -16.05 19.52
CA GLN A 123 -0.61 -15.12 18.80
C GLN A 123 -1.32 -14.13 19.73
N ALA A 124 -1.76 -14.58 20.92
CA ALA A 124 -2.35 -13.70 21.91
C ALA A 124 -1.33 -12.69 22.48
N ARG A 125 -0.10 -13.13 22.74
CA ARG A 125 1.01 -12.26 23.19
C ARG A 125 1.38 -11.23 22.13
N ASP A 126 1.52 -11.64 20.88
CA ASP A 126 1.79 -10.73 19.76
C ASP A 126 0.69 -9.69 19.61
N ALA A 127 -0.58 -10.12 19.68
CA ALA A 127 -1.71 -9.22 19.59
C ALA A 127 -1.72 -8.18 20.72
N PHE A 128 -1.28 -8.54 21.94
CA PHE A 128 -1.06 -7.57 23.01
C PHE A 128 0.05 -6.57 22.67
N VAL A 129 1.22 -7.06 22.24
CA VAL A 129 2.39 -6.21 21.95
C VAL A 129 2.01 -5.13 20.93
N TYR A 130 1.41 -5.54 19.81
CA TYR A 130 1.04 -4.59 18.75
C TYR A 130 -0.18 -3.73 19.09
N ASP A 131 -0.99 -4.15 20.06
CA ASP A 131 -2.05 -3.30 20.58
C ASP A 131 -1.51 -2.17 21.45
N ARG A 132 -0.44 -2.41 22.21
CA ARG A 132 0.09 -1.46 23.19
C ARG A 132 1.29 -0.67 22.72
N GLN A 133 2.06 -1.20 21.80
CA GLN A 133 3.12 -0.48 21.13
C GLN A 133 2.55 0.66 20.27
N HIS A 134 3.26 1.78 20.22
CA HIS A 134 2.88 2.89 19.34
C HIS A 134 2.84 2.43 17.88
N GLN A 135 1.77 2.79 17.15
CA GLN A 135 1.50 2.18 15.85
C GLN A 135 2.54 2.52 14.78
N SER A 136 3.08 3.76 14.77
CA SER A 136 4.22 4.11 13.90
C SER A 136 5.44 3.24 14.18
N TYR A 137 5.74 2.97 15.46
CA TYR A 137 6.90 2.16 15.84
C TYR A 137 6.72 0.73 15.35
N ALA A 138 5.52 0.16 15.54
CA ALA A 138 5.21 -1.20 15.14
C ALA A 138 5.43 -1.42 13.64
N ILE A 139 5.15 -0.42 12.79
CA ILE A 139 5.32 -0.51 11.33
C ILE A 139 6.80 -0.54 10.90
N ILE A 140 7.72 -0.01 11.69
CA ILE A 140 9.17 0.00 11.38
C ILE A 140 9.67 -1.42 11.05
N GLY A 141 9.10 -2.46 11.67
CA GLY A 141 9.45 -3.85 11.35
C GLY A 141 9.25 -4.26 9.88
N GLY A 142 8.45 -3.54 9.10
CA GLY A 142 8.24 -3.81 7.67
C GLY A 142 9.44 -3.40 6.80
N LEU A 143 10.36 -2.61 7.37
CA LEU A 143 11.62 -2.23 6.73
C LEU A 143 12.63 -3.40 6.66
N GLY A 144 12.33 -4.54 7.30
CA GLY A 144 13.16 -5.74 7.24
C GLY A 144 14.61 -5.45 7.66
N PRO A 145 15.62 -5.73 6.81
CA PRO A 145 17.02 -5.42 7.08
C PRO A 145 17.30 -3.94 7.47
N LEU A 146 16.44 -3.01 7.06
CA LEU A 146 16.60 -1.58 7.36
C LEU A 146 15.94 -1.17 8.69
N ALA A 147 15.22 -2.06 9.37
CA ALA A 147 14.41 -1.71 10.55
C ALA A 147 15.23 -1.22 11.74
N ASP A 148 16.32 -1.91 12.10
CA ASP A 148 17.15 -1.53 13.25
C ASP A 148 18.00 -0.28 12.96
N LEU A 149 18.43 -0.11 11.70
CA LEU A 149 19.02 1.14 11.22
C LEU A 149 18.04 2.29 11.35
N TYR A 150 16.77 2.09 11.00
CA TYR A 150 15.74 3.11 11.21
C TYR A 150 15.54 3.41 12.69
N ARG A 151 15.35 2.40 13.55
CA ARG A 151 15.11 2.60 15.00
C ARG A 151 16.23 3.42 15.64
N SER A 152 17.48 3.07 15.34
CA SER A 152 18.66 3.77 15.86
C SER A 152 18.79 5.16 15.27
N GLY A 153 18.72 5.32 13.94
CA GLY A 153 18.83 6.59 13.24
C GLY A 153 17.72 7.59 13.56
N ALA A 154 16.50 7.11 13.76
CA ALA A 154 15.35 7.91 14.15
C ALA A 154 15.27 8.15 15.67
N LYS A 155 16.07 7.44 16.47
CA LYS A 155 15.91 7.32 17.93
C LYS A 155 14.47 6.93 18.33
N ALA A 156 13.88 6.03 17.54
CA ALA A 156 12.54 5.52 17.78
C ALA A 156 12.62 4.39 18.81
N VAL A 157 11.83 4.49 19.88
CA VAL A 157 11.83 3.52 20.99
C VAL A 157 10.41 3.14 21.43
N THR A 158 10.31 2.05 22.19
CA THR A 158 9.07 1.56 22.80
C THR A 158 9.41 0.86 24.12
N SER A 159 8.56 0.97 25.12
CA SER A 159 8.63 0.16 26.35
C SER A 159 7.92 -1.19 26.20
N ILE A 160 7.14 -1.38 25.14
CA ILE A 160 6.37 -2.59 24.90
C ILE A 160 7.14 -3.53 23.99
N THR A 161 7.91 -4.43 24.61
CA THR A 161 8.71 -5.46 23.92
C THR A 161 8.19 -6.88 24.13
N SER A 162 7.30 -7.07 25.11
CA SER A 162 6.70 -8.37 25.44
C SER A 162 5.31 -8.18 26.04
N ALA A 163 4.55 -9.28 26.09
CA ALA A 163 3.25 -9.31 26.74
C ALA A 163 3.38 -9.82 28.18
N PRO A 164 2.58 -9.29 29.13
CA PRO A 164 2.54 -9.81 30.49
C PRO A 164 1.96 -11.23 30.52
N ASP A 165 2.27 -11.95 31.60
CA ASP A 165 1.62 -13.22 31.89
C ASP A 165 0.20 -12.97 32.41
N GLY A 166 -0.79 -13.54 31.72
CA GLY A 166 -2.20 -13.42 32.09
C GLY A 166 -2.75 -11.99 32.06
N ILE A 167 -3.58 -11.64 33.04
CA ILE A 167 -4.26 -10.34 33.11
C ILE A 167 -3.37 -9.35 33.88
N PRO A 168 -2.97 -8.20 33.31
CA PRO A 168 -2.15 -7.23 34.04
C PRO A 168 -2.92 -6.59 35.20
N ALA A 169 -2.19 -6.18 36.24
CA ALA A 169 -2.78 -5.52 37.40
C ALA A 169 -3.43 -4.15 37.07
N ALA A 170 -2.95 -3.47 36.02
CA ALA A 170 -3.40 -2.16 35.58
C ALA A 170 -3.35 -2.02 34.05
N LYS A 171 -3.86 -0.89 33.52
CA LYS A 171 -3.66 -0.51 32.11
C LYS A 171 -2.17 -0.30 31.85
N ILE A 172 -1.68 -0.88 30.75
CA ILE A 172 -0.32 -0.73 30.24
C ILE A 172 -0.37 0.22 29.04
N ASN A 173 0.49 1.23 29.04
CA ASN A 173 0.67 2.16 27.92
C ASN A 173 2.13 2.16 27.50
N ASP A 174 2.39 2.43 26.22
CA ASP A 174 3.75 2.66 25.74
C ASP A 174 4.37 3.90 26.41
N ALA A 175 5.67 3.87 26.59
CA ALA A 175 6.45 4.94 27.19
C ALA A 175 7.88 4.90 26.64
N VAL A 176 8.57 6.04 26.68
CA VAL A 176 10.02 6.03 26.43
C VAL A 176 10.69 5.19 27.53
N PRO A 177 11.43 4.11 27.21
CA PRO A 177 12.06 3.27 28.21
C PRO A 177 13.05 4.02 29.09
N ALA A 178 13.12 3.64 30.36
CA ALA A 178 14.20 4.09 31.24
C ALA A 178 15.54 3.62 30.66
N GLY A 179 16.46 4.56 30.43
CA GLY A 179 17.77 4.28 29.79
C GLY A 179 17.78 4.38 28.26
N ALA A 180 16.67 4.79 27.62
CA ALA A 180 16.70 5.12 26.20
C ALA A 180 17.71 6.26 25.91
N PRO A 181 18.39 6.25 24.75
CA PRO A 181 19.33 7.32 24.39
C PRO A 181 18.71 8.71 24.48
N ALA A 182 19.51 9.72 24.83
CA ALA A 182 19.03 11.09 24.96
C ALA A 182 18.38 11.61 23.66
N GLY A 183 17.19 12.20 23.81
CA GLY A 183 16.37 12.68 22.70
C GLY A 183 15.60 11.60 21.95
N SER A 184 15.49 10.38 22.49
CA SER A 184 14.61 9.34 21.94
C SER A 184 13.14 9.69 22.09
N ALA A 185 12.32 9.23 21.15
CA ALA A 185 10.87 9.45 21.17
C ALA A 185 10.13 8.16 20.82
N LEU A 186 8.87 8.09 21.28
CA LEU A 186 7.95 7.05 20.85
C LEU A 186 7.62 7.19 19.36
N GLY A 187 7.02 6.14 18.81
CA GLY A 187 6.44 6.18 17.49
C GLY A 187 7.46 6.22 16.37
N ALA A 188 7.38 7.25 15.52
CA ALA A 188 8.25 7.34 14.36
C ALA A 188 9.69 7.75 14.72
N GLY A 189 9.91 8.23 15.94
CA GLY A 189 11.21 8.71 16.41
C GLY A 189 11.25 10.23 16.54
N SER A 190 12.44 10.74 16.86
CA SER A 190 12.66 12.15 17.15
C SER A 190 12.87 12.97 15.87
N TYR A 191 12.33 14.19 15.83
CA TYR A 191 12.52 15.11 14.70
C TYR A 191 13.93 15.69 14.60
N ASP A 192 14.70 15.63 15.70
CA ASP A 192 16.08 16.10 15.76
C ASP A 192 17.10 14.98 15.48
N SER A 193 16.62 13.84 14.99
CA SER A 193 17.44 12.67 14.66
C SER A 193 17.92 12.66 13.21
N ASP A 194 18.81 11.73 12.86
CA ASP A 194 19.32 11.55 11.49
C ASP A 194 18.20 11.23 10.49
N LEU A 195 17.07 10.71 10.98
CA LEU A 195 15.86 10.38 10.20
C LEU A 195 14.64 11.25 10.59
N GLY A 196 14.89 12.43 11.16
CA GLY A 196 13.87 13.31 11.69
C GLY A 196 12.83 13.82 10.67
N GLN A 197 13.19 13.95 9.38
CA GLN A 197 12.23 14.29 8.33
C GLN A 197 11.29 13.12 8.03
N VAL A 198 11.78 11.89 8.09
CA VAL A 198 10.92 10.70 7.97
C VAL A 198 9.96 10.62 9.14
N ALA A 199 10.45 10.83 10.37
CA ALA A 199 9.60 10.88 11.55
C ALA A 199 8.52 11.97 11.44
N ARG A 200 8.91 13.18 10.99
CA ARG A 200 7.98 14.29 10.76
C ARG A 200 6.96 14.01 9.66
N LEU A 201 7.35 13.34 8.57
CA LEU A 201 6.43 12.92 7.52
C LEU A 201 5.39 11.94 8.07
N VAL A 202 5.82 10.91 8.82
CA VAL A 202 4.92 9.92 9.41
C VAL A 202 3.90 10.59 10.33
N ASP A 203 4.36 11.49 11.20
CA ASP A 203 3.48 12.18 12.14
C ASP A 203 2.59 13.22 11.46
N THR A 204 3.03 13.83 10.35
CA THR A 204 2.19 14.71 9.52
C THR A 204 1.07 13.91 8.84
N VAL A 205 1.37 12.74 8.27
CA VAL A 205 0.37 11.84 7.67
C VAL A 205 -0.59 11.26 8.72
N ARG A 206 -0.12 11.08 9.96
CA ARG A 206 -0.94 10.67 11.12
C ARG A 206 -1.57 11.84 11.89
N GLY A 207 -1.38 13.06 11.42
CA GLY A 207 -1.65 14.29 12.15
C GLY A 207 -3.11 14.72 12.07
N ASP A 208 -3.30 16.04 11.97
CA ASP A 208 -4.62 16.66 12.04
C ASP A 208 -5.62 16.09 11.02
N PHE A 209 -6.88 16.01 11.44
CA PHE A 209 -8.01 15.53 10.63
C PHE A 209 -7.92 14.05 10.20
N THR A 210 -6.97 13.27 10.70
CA THR A 210 -6.82 11.85 10.33
C THR A 210 -7.39 10.86 11.36
N SER A 211 -8.08 11.36 12.39
CA SER A 211 -8.66 10.53 13.45
C SER A 211 -9.89 9.73 12.99
N SER A 212 -10.05 8.52 13.52
CA SER A 212 -11.26 7.70 13.36
C SER A 212 -12.44 8.14 14.21
N ASN A 213 -12.22 9.01 15.20
CA ASN A 213 -13.23 9.32 16.23
C ASN A 213 -14.53 9.91 15.65
N PRO A 214 -14.52 10.87 14.70
CA PRO A 214 -15.76 11.38 14.12
C PRO A 214 -16.61 10.28 13.49
N ALA A 215 -15.99 9.36 12.74
CA ALA A 215 -16.70 8.21 12.16
C ALA A 215 -17.21 7.23 13.22
N LYS A 216 -16.42 6.94 14.27
CA LYS A 216 -16.87 6.09 15.39
C LYS A 216 -18.12 6.63 16.05
N LEU A 217 -18.17 7.94 16.30
CA LEU A 217 -19.29 8.61 16.94
C LEU A 217 -20.54 8.66 16.05
N SER A 218 -20.37 8.66 14.72
CA SER A 218 -21.46 8.66 13.74
C SER A 218 -22.07 7.27 13.52
N PHE A 219 -21.23 6.25 13.35
CA PHE A 219 -21.71 4.88 13.07
C PHE A 219 -22.11 4.10 14.33
N GLN A 220 -21.49 4.42 15.49
CA GLN A 220 -21.71 3.78 16.79
C GLN A 220 -21.82 2.25 16.72
N TYR A 221 -21.08 1.60 15.82
CA TYR A 221 -21.08 0.14 15.72
C TYR A 221 -20.30 -0.43 16.91
N PRO A 222 -20.88 -1.29 17.76
CA PRO A 222 -20.20 -1.78 18.96
C PRO A 222 -18.97 -2.64 18.67
N ARG A 223 -18.09 -2.82 19.66
CA ARG A 223 -17.00 -3.79 19.57
C ARG A 223 -17.53 -5.23 19.56
N PRO A 224 -16.83 -6.17 18.89
CA PRO A 224 -17.36 -7.52 18.70
C PRO A 224 -17.59 -8.28 20.02
N TRP A 225 -16.77 -8.08 21.04
CA TRP A 225 -16.96 -8.68 22.37
C TRP A 225 -18.18 -8.15 23.14
N ARG A 226 -18.91 -7.16 22.62
CA ARG A 226 -20.19 -6.68 23.15
C ARG A 226 -21.40 -7.19 22.36
N MET A 227 -21.19 -8.00 21.33
CA MET A 227 -22.25 -8.41 20.40
C MET A 227 -22.33 -9.93 20.23
N ASN A 228 -23.55 -10.43 20.07
CA ASN A 228 -23.81 -11.81 19.69
C ASN A 228 -23.56 -12.02 18.18
N GLU A 229 -23.75 -13.26 17.70
CA GLU A 229 -23.55 -13.61 16.30
C GLU A 229 -24.37 -12.75 15.32
N ASN A 230 -25.56 -12.31 15.74
CA ASN A 230 -26.46 -11.47 14.95
C ASN A 230 -26.11 -9.97 15.02
N SER A 231 -24.96 -9.60 15.60
CA SER A 231 -24.56 -8.21 15.83
C SER A 231 -25.56 -7.42 16.68
N GLN A 232 -26.17 -8.09 17.66
CA GLN A 232 -27.03 -7.46 18.67
C GLN A 232 -26.26 -7.32 19.98
N VAL A 233 -26.45 -6.21 20.68
CA VAL A 233 -25.93 -6.02 22.04
C VAL A 233 -26.98 -6.51 23.02
N VAL A 234 -26.71 -7.65 23.66
CA VAL A 234 -27.58 -8.23 24.69
C VAL A 234 -26.82 -8.21 26.00
N ASP A 235 -27.24 -7.34 26.93
CA ASP A 235 -26.67 -7.25 28.28
C ASP A 235 -27.14 -8.43 29.12
N THR A 236 -26.22 -9.13 29.79
CA THR A 236 -26.54 -10.27 30.66
C THR A 236 -26.92 -9.86 32.09
N GLY A 237 -26.76 -8.58 32.43
CA GLY A 237 -26.89 -8.04 33.79
C GLY A 237 -25.72 -8.38 34.71
N LYS A 238 -24.69 -9.07 34.20
CA LYS A 238 -23.52 -9.50 34.97
C LYS A 238 -22.33 -8.57 34.73
N THR A 239 -21.46 -8.48 35.73
CA THR A 239 -20.12 -7.90 35.61
C THR A 239 -19.06 -8.99 35.77
N ASP A 240 -17.96 -8.87 35.05
CA ASP A 240 -16.82 -9.76 35.24
C ASP A 240 -15.98 -9.38 36.46
N ALA A 241 -14.97 -10.19 36.79
CA ALA A 241 -14.09 -9.99 37.95
C ALA A 241 -13.29 -8.67 37.91
N LEU A 242 -13.27 -7.98 36.75
CA LEU A 242 -12.61 -6.69 36.57
C LEU A 242 -13.61 -5.53 36.58
N GLY A 243 -14.90 -5.81 36.81
CA GLY A 243 -15.97 -4.81 36.88
C GLY A 243 -16.57 -4.40 35.54
N TYR A 244 -16.26 -5.11 34.44
CA TYR A 244 -16.83 -4.78 33.12
C TYR A 244 -18.15 -5.50 32.89
N PRO A 245 -19.15 -4.84 32.25
CA PRO A 245 -20.37 -5.51 31.83
C PRO A 245 -20.11 -6.67 30.90
N VAL A 246 -20.84 -7.77 31.11
CA VAL A 246 -20.79 -8.98 30.29
C VAL A 246 -21.97 -8.98 29.34
N TYR A 247 -21.70 -9.18 28.05
CA TYR A 247 -22.69 -9.26 26.99
C TYR A 247 -22.78 -10.70 26.48
N GLU A 248 -23.88 -11.05 25.83
CA GLU A 248 -24.00 -12.28 25.05
C GLU A 248 -23.06 -12.19 23.83
N SER A 249 -21.81 -12.63 23.99
CA SER A 249 -20.81 -12.63 22.93
C SER A 249 -19.87 -13.81 23.07
N ASP A 250 -19.69 -14.54 21.98
CA ASP A 250 -18.69 -15.62 21.90
C ASP A 250 -17.30 -15.09 21.56
N VAL A 251 -17.12 -13.79 21.31
CA VAL A 251 -15.82 -13.22 20.97
C VAL A 251 -15.00 -13.00 22.24
N VAL A 252 -13.85 -13.67 22.33
CA VAL A 252 -13.00 -13.64 23.51
C VAL A 252 -11.86 -12.61 23.35
N VAL A 253 -11.80 -11.63 24.24
CA VAL A 253 -10.65 -10.70 24.31
C VAL A 253 -9.44 -11.41 24.92
N VAL A 254 -8.24 -11.19 24.38
CA VAL A 254 -7.01 -11.77 24.96
C VAL A 254 -6.83 -11.32 26.42
N PRO A 255 -6.43 -12.22 27.34
CA PRO A 255 -6.36 -11.91 28.78
C PRO A 255 -5.54 -10.65 29.10
N GLN A 256 -4.43 -10.46 28.41
CA GLN A 256 -3.50 -9.34 28.59
C GLN A 256 -4.15 -7.98 28.29
N LEU A 257 -5.25 -7.96 27.53
CA LEU A 257 -5.96 -6.74 27.12
C LEU A 257 -7.27 -6.52 27.88
N LEU A 258 -7.68 -7.39 28.81
CA LEU A 258 -8.97 -7.26 29.48
C LEU A 258 -9.12 -5.94 30.27
N ARG A 259 -8.03 -5.43 30.85
CA ARG A 259 -7.97 -4.11 31.53
C ARG A 259 -8.01 -2.92 30.57
N GLN A 260 -7.80 -3.16 29.28
CA GLN A 260 -7.75 -2.12 28.25
C GLN A 260 -9.12 -1.86 27.60
N ARG A 261 -10.13 -2.65 27.97
CA ARG A 261 -11.51 -2.38 27.58
C ARG A 261 -11.96 -1.04 28.18
N SER A 262 -12.78 -0.31 27.41
CA SER A 262 -13.42 0.92 27.87
C SER A 262 -14.57 0.58 28.82
N ASP A 263 -14.68 1.36 29.89
CA ASP A 263 -15.80 1.43 30.83
C ASP A 263 -16.95 2.33 30.34
N THR A 264 -16.74 3.07 29.24
CA THR A 264 -17.77 3.91 28.60
C THR A 264 -18.10 3.36 27.20
N PRO A 265 -19.07 2.43 27.05
CA PRO A 265 -19.39 1.81 25.77
C PRO A 265 -19.82 2.79 24.67
N ALA A 266 -20.53 3.86 25.02
CA ALA A 266 -21.01 4.87 24.07
C ALA A 266 -19.88 5.62 23.36
N GLU A 267 -18.70 5.69 23.95
CA GLU A 267 -17.51 6.33 23.40
C GLU A 267 -16.54 5.31 22.77
N ASP A 268 -16.87 4.01 22.83
CA ASP A 268 -15.99 2.90 22.48
C ASP A 268 -16.53 2.06 21.31
N GLY A 269 -16.81 2.73 20.19
CA GLY A 269 -17.23 2.09 18.94
C GLY A 269 -16.12 1.23 18.30
N GLY A 270 -16.51 0.11 17.69
CA GLY A 270 -15.69 -0.75 16.85
C GLY A 270 -15.36 -0.11 15.49
N PHE A 271 -16.37 0.31 14.73
CA PHE A 271 -16.18 0.79 13.36
C PHE A 271 -15.96 2.31 13.26
N PRO A 272 -14.96 2.79 12.49
CA PRO A 272 -13.82 2.03 11.97
C PRO A 272 -12.74 1.81 13.06
N SER A 273 -11.82 0.87 12.82
CA SER A 273 -10.67 0.61 13.71
C SER A 273 -9.64 1.74 13.65
N GLY A 274 -9.44 2.46 14.76
CA GLY A 274 -8.46 3.53 14.86
C GLY A 274 -7.01 3.04 14.84
N HIS A 275 -6.73 1.86 15.41
CA HIS A 275 -5.40 1.23 15.33
C HIS A 275 -5.06 0.85 13.89
N THR A 276 -6.01 0.25 13.17
CA THR A 276 -5.84 -0.08 11.75
C THR A 276 -5.60 1.18 10.92
N ASN A 277 -6.38 2.24 11.17
CA ASN A 277 -6.15 3.52 10.53
C ASN A 277 -4.71 4.03 10.78
N ALA A 278 -4.26 4.04 12.03
CA ALA A 278 -2.90 4.47 12.39
C ALA A 278 -1.79 3.61 11.77
N PHE A 279 -1.95 2.28 11.73
CA PHE A 279 -1.00 1.37 11.07
C PHE A 279 -0.88 1.68 9.58
N HIS A 280 -2.00 1.82 8.88
CA HIS A 280 -1.98 2.10 7.45
C HIS A 280 -1.48 3.52 7.12
N LEU A 281 -1.81 4.54 7.93
CA LEU A 281 -1.26 5.89 7.75
C LEU A 281 0.27 5.90 7.92
N ALA A 282 0.79 5.28 9.00
CA ALA A 282 2.23 5.13 9.18
C ALA A 282 2.87 4.36 8.03
N ALA A 283 2.29 3.23 7.64
CA ALA A 283 2.79 2.39 6.56
C ALA A 283 2.91 3.15 5.24
N LEU A 284 1.90 3.94 4.87
CA LEU A 284 1.94 4.69 3.62
C LEU A 284 2.94 5.84 3.66
N ALA A 285 3.17 6.47 4.83
CA ALA A 285 4.23 7.46 4.99
C ALA A 285 5.63 6.83 4.92
N TYR A 286 5.84 5.67 5.56
CA TYR A 286 7.09 4.93 5.49
C TYR A 286 7.37 4.41 4.08
N ALA A 287 6.37 3.83 3.43
CA ALA A 287 6.49 3.33 2.05
C ALA A 287 6.75 4.47 1.06
N TYR A 288 6.27 5.69 1.34
CA TYR A 288 6.63 6.87 0.56
C TYR A 288 8.12 7.22 0.74
N ALA A 289 8.63 7.25 1.98
CA ALA A 289 10.02 7.61 2.27
C ALA A 289 11.04 6.51 1.89
N VAL A 290 10.65 5.24 2.01
CA VAL A 290 11.49 4.05 1.79
C VAL A 290 10.76 3.09 0.82
N PRO A 291 10.58 3.50 -0.46
CA PRO A 291 9.88 2.68 -1.45
C PRO A 291 10.58 1.36 -1.75
N GLU A 292 11.86 1.21 -1.36
CA GLU A 292 12.61 -0.04 -1.44
C GLU A 292 11.97 -1.17 -0.63
N ARG A 293 11.06 -0.87 0.29
CA ARG A 293 10.32 -1.85 1.12
C ARG A 293 8.79 -1.67 1.04
N PHE A 294 8.30 -1.11 -0.07
CA PHE A 294 6.91 -0.68 -0.20
C PHE A 294 5.91 -1.81 0.07
N GLN A 295 6.08 -2.98 -0.56
CA GLN A 295 5.13 -4.09 -0.46
C GLN A 295 5.16 -4.74 0.92
N GLU A 296 6.33 -4.82 1.54
CA GLU A 296 6.57 -5.42 2.86
C GLU A 296 5.96 -4.54 3.97
N ILE A 297 6.13 -3.22 3.85
CA ILE A 297 5.48 -2.25 4.75
C ILE A 297 3.94 -2.33 4.62
N VAL A 298 3.42 -2.39 3.39
CA VAL A 298 1.98 -2.58 3.15
C VAL A 298 1.49 -3.90 3.74
N THR A 299 2.23 -4.99 3.54
CA THR A 299 1.92 -6.33 4.08
C THR A 299 1.87 -6.30 5.60
N ARG A 300 2.85 -5.66 6.24
CA ARG A 300 2.88 -5.51 7.70
C ARG A 300 1.67 -4.74 8.22
N ALA A 301 1.20 -3.70 7.52
CA ALA A 301 -0.02 -3.00 7.93
C ALA A 301 -1.25 -3.92 7.95
N PHE A 302 -1.37 -4.83 6.97
CA PHE A 302 -2.44 -5.85 6.95
C PHE A 302 -2.29 -6.86 8.08
N GLU A 303 -1.07 -7.31 8.37
CA GLU A 303 -0.80 -8.22 9.49
C GLU A 303 -1.15 -7.59 10.84
N LEU A 304 -0.63 -6.40 11.12
CA LEU A 304 -0.91 -5.69 12.38
C LEU A 304 -2.38 -5.30 12.51
N SER A 305 -3.05 -5.01 11.39
CA SER A 305 -4.51 -4.82 11.39
C SER A 305 -5.26 -6.11 11.71
N HIS A 306 -4.73 -7.27 11.32
CA HIS A 306 -5.34 -8.56 11.61
C HIS A 306 -5.22 -8.93 13.10
N THR A 307 -4.14 -8.53 13.78
CA THR A 307 -4.00 -8.76 15.24
C THR A 307 -5.09 -8.05 16.06
N ARG A 308 -5.75 -7.04 15.48
CA ARG A 308 -6.91 -6.35 16.08
C ARG A 308 -8.13 -7.25 16.20
N ILE A 309 -8.29 -8.18 15.27
CA ILE A 309 -9.34 -9.20 15.29
C ILE A 309 -8.91 -10.36 16.17
N MET A 310 -7.65 -10.78 16.05
CA MET A 310 -7.05 -11.85 16.85
C MET A 310 -7.15 -11.56 18.36
N SER A 311 -6.94 -10.31 18.76
CA SER A 311 -7.10 -9.84 20.14
C SER A 311 -8.54 -9.81 20.65
N GLY A 312 -9.53 -9.93 19.75
CA GLY A 312 -10.95 -9.75 20.04
C GLY A 312 -11.40 -8.28 20.13
N MET A 313 -10.51 -7.31 19.89
CA MET A 313 -10.80 -5.88 20.09
C MET A 313 -11.57 -5.22 18.93
N HIS A 314 -11.45 -5.77 17.72
CA HIS A 314 -12.07 -5.27 16.51
C HIS A 314 -12.56 -6.41 15.61
N SER A 315 -13.48 -6.08 14.72
CA SER A 315 -14.04 -7.03 13.76
C SER A 315 -13.47 -6.83 12.35
N THR A 316 -13.80 -7.73 11.40
CA THR A 316 -13.32 -7.62 10.01
C THR A 316 -13.81 -6.32 9.34
N VAL A 317 -15.05 -5.89 9.61
CA VAL A 317 -15.58 -4.64 9.06
C VAL A 317 -14.90 -3.42 9.65
N ASP A 318 -14.53 -3.45 10.94
CA ASP A 318 -13.79 -2.37 11.60
C ASP A 318 -12.43 -2.14 10.95
N VAL A 319 -11.67 -3.22 10.72
CA VAL A 319 -10.33 -3.13 10.13
C VAL A 319 -10.39 -2.75 8.66
N MET A 320 -11.38 -3.23 7.91
CA MET A 320 -11.60 -2.76 6.54
C MET A 320 -11.93 -1.27 6.50
N GLY A 321 -12.82 -0.79 7.38
CA GLY A 321 -13.12 0.65 7.50
C GLY A 321 -11.88 1.48 7.83
N GLY A 322 -11.07 1.01 8.78
CA GLY A 322 -9.80 1.66 9.14
C GLY A 322 -8.82 1.76 7.97
N ARG A 323 -8.70 0.70 7.15
CA ARG A 323 -7.86 0.69 5.94
C ARG A 323 -8.37 1.69 4.90
N ILE A 324 -9.67 1.65 4.60
CA ILE A 324 -10.29 2.51 3.57
C ILE A 324 -10.04 3.98 3.89
N MET A 325 -10.33 4.39 5.13
CA MET A 325 -10.13 5.78 5.52
C MET A 325 -8.65 6.17 5.55
N ALA A 326 -7.75 5.28 6.01
CA ALA A 326 -6.32 5.56 6.03
C ALA A 326 -5.74 5.75 4.63
N THR A 327 -6.18 4.97 3.65
CA THR A 327 -5.74 5.13 2.26
C THR A 327 -6.17 6.49 1.70
N ALA A 328 -7.42 6.90 1.94
CA ALA A 328 -7.93 8.20 1.51
C ALA A 328 -7.21 9.36 2.21
N LEU A 329 -7.02 9.27 3.52
CA LEU A 329 -6.36 10.30 4.34
C LEU A 329 -4.87 10.42 4.00
N ALA A 330 -4.15 9.31 3.83
CA ALA A 330 -2.75 9.34 3.41
C ALA A 330 -2.60 10.02 2.05
N ALA A 331 -3.45 9.68 1.07
CA ALA A 331 -3.46 10.34 -0.22
C ALA A 331 -3.74 11.84 -0.09
N ALA A 332 -4.75 12.23 0.69
CA ALA A 332 -5.10 13.63 0.92
C ALA A 332 -3.93 14.43 1.50
N VAL A 333 -3.28 13.92 2.56
CA VAL A 333 -2.15 14.61 3.20
C VAL A 333 -0.92 14.65 2.29
N LEU A 334 -0.57 13.56 1.62
CA LEU A 334 0.62 13.51 0.73
C LEU A 334 0.45 14.35 -0.55
N PHE A 335 -0.78 14.44 -1.07
CA PHE A 335 -1.10 15.19 -2.29
C PHE A 335 -1.09 16.71 -2.09
N LYS A 336 -1.13 17.16 -0.83
CA LYS A 336 -1.16 18.59 -0.50
C LYS A 336 0.10 19.34 -0.96
N PRO A 337 -0.06 20.51 -1.60
CA PRO A 337 1.07 21.36 -1.96
C PRO A 337 1.97 21.71 -0.77
N GLU A 338 1.41 22.00 0.41
CA GLU A 338 2.20 22.36 1.60
C GLU A 338 3.15 21.24 2.07
N ASN A 339 2.86 19.99 1.74
CA ASN A 339 3.66 18.83 2.16
C ASN A 339 4.70 18.42 1.10
N THR A 340 4.78 19.10 -0.04
CA THR A 340 5.70 18.78 -1.15
C THR A 340 7.16 18.81 -0.72
N ALA A 341 7.56 19.83 0.04
CA ALA A 341 8.93 19.94 0.53
C ALA A 341 9.26 18.85 1.56
N LEU A 342 8.35 18.59 2.51
CA LEU A 342 8.54 17.60 3.56
C LEU A 342 8.68 16.18 2.98
N LYS A 343 7.78 15.79 2.07
CA LYS A 343 7.80 14.45 1.48
C LYS A 343 9.08 14.20 0.66
N ALA A 344 9.55 15.21 -0.08
CA ALA A 344 10.80 15.14 -0.82
C ALA A 344 12.02 15.06 0.12
N ALA A 345 12.03 15.88 1.18
CA ALA A 345 13.10 15.86 2.18
C ALA A 345 13.17 14.53 2.93
N ALA A 346 12.04 13.96 3.31
CA ALA A 346 11.96 12.66 3.97
C ALA A 346 12.49 11.52 3.09
N ARG A 347 12.06 11.46 1.82
CA ARG A 347 12.57 10.46 0.86
C ARG A 347 14.07 10.61 0.64
N LYS A 348 14.56 11.83 0.43
CA LYS A 348 15.98 12.11 0.25
C LYS A 348 16.80 11.70 1.48
N GLN A 349 16.39 12.14 2.67
CA GLN A 349 17.06 11.83 3.92
C GLN A 349 17.12 10.32 4.17
N ALA A 350 16.02 9.59 3.94
CA ALA A 350 16.00 8.14 4.10
C ALA A 350 16.99 7.44 3.16
N ALA A 351 16.99 7.82 1.88
CA ALA A 351 17.88 7.25 0.88
C ALA A 351 19.36 7.49 1.23
N GLU A 352 19.72 8.74 1.55
CA GLU A 352 21.09 9.11 1.92
C GLU A 352 21.55 8.41 3.20
N TYR A 353 20.68 8.36 4.22
CA TYR A 353 20.98 7.69 5.48
C TYR A 353 21.25 6.20 5.28
N PHE A 354 20.34 5.47 4.61
CA PHE A 354 20.49 4.03 4.44
C PHE A 354 21.68 3.70 3.53
N GLN A 355 21.89 4.45 2.45
CA GLN A 355 23.07 4.27 1.59
C GLN A 355 24.37 4.45 2.39
N ALA A 356 24.46 5.49 3.20
CA ALA A 356 25.63 5.73 4.05
C ALA A 356 25.84 4.62 5.10
N LYS A 357 24.77 4.12 5.72
CA LYS A 357 24.87 3.07 6.76
C LYS A 357 25.15 1.68 6.22
N THR A 358 24.83 1.42 4.96
CA THR A 358 24.92 0.09 4.34
C THR A 358 26.02 -0.01 3.28
N GLY A 359 26.62 1.13 2.89
CA GLY A 359 27.60 1.19 1.80
C GLY A 359 27.00 0.96 0.42
N THR A 360 25.67 1.09 0.27
CA THR A 360 24.97 0.92 -1.00
C THR A 360 24.89 2.23 -1.78
N THR A 361 24.52 2.12 -3.06
CA THR A 361 24.11 3.24 -3.90
C THR A 361 22.59 3.26 -4.04
N ALA A 362 22.05 4.22 -4.78
CA ALA A 362 20.63 4.20 -5.17
C ALA A 362 20.24 2.90 -5.90
N ASP A 363 21.15 2.32 -6.70
CA ASP A 363 20.89 1.13 -7.50
C ASP A 363 21.00 -0.18 -6.70
N THR A 364 21.80 -0.20 -5.63
CA THR A 364 22.04 -1.41 -4.82
C THR A 364 21.25 -1.45 -3.51
N LEU A 365 20.64 -0.34 -3.09
CA LEU A 365 19.86 -0.28 -1.85
C LEU A 365 18.66 -1.24 -1.86
N PHE A 366 17.95 -1.37 -2.99
CA PHE A 366 16.84 -2.33 -3.11
C PHE A 366 17.30 -3.76 -2.82
N ALA A 367 18.42 -4.18 -3.40
CA ALA A 367 18.96 -5.52 -3.18
C ALA A 367 19.38 -5.74 -1.72
N TYR A 368 20.05 -4.76 -1.10
CA TYR A 368 20.40 -4.83 0.33
C TYR A 368 19.16 -4.95 1.21
N ALA A 369 18.12 -4.16 0.92
CA ALA A 369 16.86 -4.18 1.65
C ALA A 369 16.13 -5.54 1.57
N HIS A 370 16.57 -6.46 0.70
CA HIS A 370 16.03 -7.83 0.57
C HIS A 370 17.12 -8.91 0.73
N SER A 371 18.23 -8.57 1.38
CA SER A 371 19.39 -9.47 1.50
C SER A 371 19.27 -10.51 2.62
N ASP A 372 18.40 -10.28 3.61
CA ASP A 372 18.21 -11.19 4.74
C ASP A 372 17.18 -12.26 4.42
N ALA A 373 17.62 -13.51 4.30
CA ALA A 373 16.73 -14.67 4.11
C ALA A 373 15.88 -14.98 5.34
N GLY A 374 16.24 -14.47 6.53
CA GLY A 374 15.46 -14.57 7.75
C GLY A 374 14.35 -13.52 7.88
N ASP A 375 14.30 -12.53 6.98
CA ASP A 375 13.23 -11.53 6.97
C ASP A 375 11.88 -12.19 6.66
N LYS A 376 10.93 -12.02 7.59
CA LYS A 376 9.56 -12.53 7.50
C LYS A 376 8.86 -12.15 6.20
N TYR A 377 9.20 -11.00 5.62
CA TYR A 377 8.57 -10.48 4.41
C TYR A 377 9.44 -10.63 3.16
N ALA A 378 10.53 -11.41 3.19
CA ALA A 378 11.39 -11.61 2.02
C ALA A 378 10.68 -12.32 0.84
N ASP A 379 9.70 -13.18 1.15
CA ASP A 379 8.93 -13.90 0.14
C ASP A 379 7.69 -13.09 -0.31
N ARG A 380 7.76 -12.55 -1.52
CA ARG A 380 6.66 -11.80 -2.15
C ARG A 380 5.39 -12.63 -2.29
N ASP A 381 5.48 -13.90 -2.68
CA ASP A 381 4.30 -14.71 -2.94
C ASP A 381 3.61 -15.11 -1.63
N ALA A 382 4.39 -15.33 -0.56
CA ALA A 382 3.86 -15.45 0.80
C ALA A 382 3.17 -14.15 1.24
N ASN A 383 3.75 -12.99 0.97
CA ASN A 383 3.15 -11.69 1.25
C ASN A 383 1.82 -11.50 0.49
N LEU A 384 1.80 -11.84 -0.80
CA LEU A 384 0.60 -11.79 -1.64
C LEU A 384 -0.51 -12.70 -1.08
N ALA A 385 -0.17 -13.92 -0.70
CA ALA A 385 -1.09 -14.88 -0.09
C ALA A 385 -1.62 -14.39 1.28
N LEU A 386 -0.80 -13.64 2.04
CA LEU A 386 -1.21 -13.02 3.30
C LEU A 386 -2.19 -11.86 3.08
N VAL A 387 -1.90 -10.98 2.12
CA VAL A 387 -2.65 -9.74 1.86
C VAL A 387 -3.96 -10.00 1.15
N THR A 388 -3.96 -10.82 0.11
CA THR A 388 -5.11 -11.04 -0.79
C THR A 388 -6.43 -11.31 -0.06
N PRO A 389 -6.53 -12.29 0.86
CA PRO A 389 -7.79 -12.55 1.57
C PRO A 389 -8.20 -11.40 2.52
N LYS A 390 -7.26 -10.56 2.97
CA LYS A 390 -7.53 -9.43 3.89
C LYS A 390 -7.97 -8.16 3.16
N LEU A 391 -7.90 -8.13 1.83
CA LEU A 391 -8.44 -7.03 1.02
C LEU A 391 -9.97 -6.95 1.11
N THR A 392 -10.63 -8.11 1.22
CA THR A 392 -12.10 -8.23 1.25
C THR A 392 -12.62 -8.94 2.49
N TYR A 393 -11.80 -9.70 3.22
CA TYR A 393 -12.21 -10.52 4.37
C TYR A 393 -13.47 -11.34 4.09
N VAL A 394 -14.58 -10.99 4.74
CA VAL A 394 -15.86 -11.71 4.70
C VAL A 394 -16.81 -11.13 3.65
N LEU A 395 -16.42 -10.07 2.94
CA LEU A 395 -17.28 -9.44 1.96
C LEU A 395 -17.48 -10.36 0.76
N THR A 396 -18.74 -10.59 0.42
CA THR A 396 -19.12 -11.28 -0.81
C THR A 396 -19.31 -10.27 -1.93
N ARG A 397 -18.80 -10.58 -3.12
CA ARG A 397 -18.98 -9.76 -4.32
C ARG A 397 -20.39 -9.92 -4.89
N GLN A 398 -21.02 -8.82 -5.28
CA GLN A 398 -22.34 -8.80 -5.91
C GLN A 398 -22.37 -7.88 -7.13
N GLY A 399 -23.26 -8.16 -8.09
CA GLY A 399 -23.47 -7.30 -9.26
C GLY A 399 -22.38 -7.36 -10.34
N CYS A 400 -22.56 -6.51 -11.36
CA CYS A 400 -21.67 -6.44 -12.51
C CYS A 400 -20.36 -5.71 -12.19
N SER A 401 -19.30 -6.05 -12.93
CA SER A 401 -18.02 -5.36 -12.81
C SER A 401 -18.14 -3.95 -13.39
N THR A 402 -17.70 -2.95 -12.64
CA THR A 402 -17.58 -1.56 -13.07
C THR A 402 -16.11 -1.14 -12.93
N PRO A 403 -15.54 -0.45 -13.94
CA PRO A 403 -14.19 0.09 -13.82
C PRO A 403 -14.06 1.01 -12.60
N LEU A 404 -12.89 1.04 -11.99
CA LEU A 404 -12.59 2.01 -10.95
C LEU A 404 -12.44 3.40 -11.59
N THR A 405 -13.18 4.39 -11.08
CA THR A 405 -12.78 5.79 -11.24
C THR A 405 -11.79 6.09 -10.14
N VAL A 406 -10.52 6.28 -10.50
CA VAL A 406 -9.46 6.51 -9.52
C VAL A 406 -9.76 7.81 -8.76
N PRO A 407 -9.75 7.83 -7.42
CA PRO A 407 -9.95 9.06 -6.66
C PRO A 407 -8.93 10.14 -7.04
N LYS A 408 -9.31 11.41 -6.98
CA LYS A 408 -8.36 12.52 -7.17
C LYS A 408 -7.21 12.40 -6.15
N GLY A 409 -5.97 12.62 -6.59
CA GLY A 409 -4.79 12.62 -5.72
C GLY A 409 -4.26 11.24 -5.33
N ALA A 410 -4.97 10.14 -5.63
CA ALA A 410 -4.52 8.80 -5.29
C ALA A 410 -3.17 8.42 -5.94
N GLU A 411 -2.81 9.04 -7.08
CA GLU A 411 -1.52 8.84 -7.76
C GLU A 411 -0.30 9.16 -6.92
N VAL A 412 -0.45 9.95 -5.84
CA VAL A 412 0.64 10.27 -4.92
C VAL A 412 1.12 9.04 -4.15
N LEU A 413 0.25 8.05 -3.95
CA LEU A 413 0.53 6.82 -3.19
C LEU A 413 1.57 5.92 -3.89
N LEU A 414 1.83 6.13 -5.17
CA LEU A 414 2.82 5.39 -5.96
C LEU A 414 3.98 6.28 -6.43
N GLU A 415 4.03 7.54 -6.02
CA GLU A 415 4.94 8.54 -6.59
C GLU A 415 6.42 8.17 -6.43
N THR A 416 6.82 7.70 -5.24
CA THR A 416 8.22 7.31 -4.99
C THR A 416 8.51 5.86 -5.34
N ARG A 417 7.47 5.00 -5.41
CA ARG A 417 7.62 3.61 -5.86
C ARG A 417 7.77 3.52 -7.37
N LEU A 418 7.01 4.31 -8.13
CA LEU A 418 7.01 4.35 -9.60
C LEU A 418 7.36 5.78 -10.10
N PRO A 419 8.57 6.30 -9.80
CA PRO A 419 8.92 7.70 -10.03
C PRO A 419 9.06 8.06 -11.51
N TYR A 420 9.32 7.06 -12.37
CA TYR A 420 9.45 7.21 -13.82
C TYR A 420 8.10 7.26 -14.56
N LEU A 421 7.00 7.00 -13.86
CA LEU A 421 5.65 7.14 -14.44
C LEU A 421 5.12 8.56 -14.23
N THR A 422 4.35 9.05 -15.18
CA THR A 422 3.57 10.28 -14.99
C THR A 422 2.43 10.06 -13.98
N ALA A 423 1.85 11.15 -13.46
CA ALA A 423 0.65 11.07 -12.62
C ALA A 423 -0.48 10.28 -13.29
N ALA A 424 -0.74 10.54 -14.58
CA ALA A 424 -1.77 9.82 -15.35
C ALA A 424 -1.47 8.31 -15.43
N GLN A 425 -0.22 7.93 -15.69
CA GLN A 425 0.18 6.53 -15.73
C GLN A 425 0.06 5.84 -14.37
N ARG A 426 0.42 6.52 -13.26
CA ARG A 426 0.18 6.00 -11.91
C ARG A 426 -1.33 5.79 -11.63
N ARG A 427 -2.20 6.66 -12.16
CA ARG A 427 -3.65 6.45 -12.09
C ARG A 427 -4.06 5.21 -12.88
N ASP A 428 -3.52 4.98 -14.07
CA ASP A 428 -3.80 3.74 -14.81
C ASP A 428 -3.31 2.49 -14.08
N VAL A 429 -2.15 2.54 -13.43
CA VAL A 429 -1.67 1.44 -12.57
C VAL A 429 -2.66 1.17 -11.44
N LEU A 430 -3.07 2.20 -10.68
CA LEU A 430 -4.06 2.05 -9.60
C LEU A 430 -5.39 1.49 -10.09
N ARG A 431 -5.81 1.90 -11.29
CA ARG A 431 -7.07 1.50 -11.90
C ARG A 431 -7.06 0.05 -12.37
N THR A 432 -5.98 -0.36 -13.03
CA THR A 432 -5.85 -1.69 -13.65
C THR A 432 -5.48 -2.78 -12.64
N THR A 433 -4.99 -2.40 -11.47
CA THR A 433 -4.73 -3.31 -10.34
C THR A 433 -5.83 -3.30 -9.28
N ALA A 434 -6.86 -2.47 -9.45
CA ALA A 434 -7.95 -2.32 -8.50
C ALA A 434 -8.72 -3.62 -8.28
N LEU A 435 -9.22 -3.80 -7.06
CA LEU A 435 -10.20 -4.83 -6.77
C LEU A 435 -11.47 -4.64 -7.62
N PRO A 436 -12.15 -5.73 -8.01
CA PRO A 436 -13.38 -5.60 -8.77
C PRO A 436 -14.45 -4.92 -7.91
N SER A 437 -15.37 -4.20 -8.56
CA SER A 437 -16.54 -3.65 -7.89
C SER A 437 -17.45 -4.77 -7.38
N GLY A 438 -18.42 -4.39 -6.55
CA GLY A 438 -19.44 -5.28 -6.00
C GLY A 438 -19.25 -5.62 -4.52
N TYR A 439 -18.29 -4.99 -3.85
CA TYR A 439 -18.07 -5.18 -2.41
C TYR A 439 -18.60 -3.96 -1.66
N VAL A 440 -19.65 -4.16 -0.87
CA VAL A 440 -20.45 -3.07 -0.27
C VAL A 440 -19.64 -2.01 0.49
N LEU A 441 -18.55 -2.40 1.18
CA LEU A 441 -17.69 -1.45 1.88
C LEU A 441 -16.63 -0.81 0.98
N LEU A 442 -16.18 -1.51 -0.07
CA LEU A 442 -15.11 -1.01 -0.94
C LEU A 442 -15.65 -0.02 -1.98
N ASP A 443 -16.93 -0.16 -2.35
CA ASP A 443 -17.65 0.72 -3.28
C ASP A 443 -18.27 1.96 -2.60
N GLY A 444 -17.68 2.41 -1.49
CA GLY A 444 -18.04 3.68 -0.85
C GLY A 444 -17.79 4.90 -1.77
N PHE A 445 -18.02 6.11 -1.26
CA PHE A 445 -17.76 7.34 -2.03
C PHE A 445 -16.31 7.36 -2.54
N GLU A 446 -16.14 7.70 -3.82
CA GLU A 446 -14.87 7.63 -4.58
C GLU A 446 -14.17 6.26 -4.62
N GLN A 447 -14.70 5.23 -3.95
CA GLN A 447 -14.26 3.84 -4.06
C GLN A 447 -12.82 3.58 -3.58
N TRP A 448 -12.35 4.35 -2.60
CA TRP A 448 -11.01 4.23 -1.98
C TRP A 448 -10.67 2.81 -1.52
N GLY A 449 -11.67 2.03 -1.09
CA GLY A 449 -11.46 0.65 -0.64
C GLY A 449 -11.06 -0.35 -1.72
N ARG A 450 -11.27 0.00 -2.99
CA ARG A 450 -10.91 -0.84 -4.14
C ARG A 450 -9.43 -0.77 -4.50
N LEU A 451 -8.69 0.23 -4.01
CA LEU A 451 -7.27 0.36 -4.30
C LEU A 451 -6.50 -0.83 -3.72
N ASN A 452 -5.72 -1.50 -4.58
CA ASN A 452 -4.84 -2.60 -4.21
C ASN A 452 -3.37 -2.17 -4.35
N LEU A 453 -2.87 -1.50 -3.32
CA LEU A 453 -1.51 -0.93 -3.35
C LEU A 453 -0.41 -1.99 -3.36
N PHE A 454 -0.70 -3.22 -2.89
CA PHE A 454 0.24 -4.33 -2.98
C PHE A 454 0.48 -4.70 -4.46
N ALA A 455 -0.60 -4.92 -5.22
CA ALA A 455 -0.48 -5.21 -6.66
C ALA A 455 0.00 -3.99 -7.47
N ALA A 456 -0.44 -2.77 -7.12
CA ALA A 456 -0.04 -1.55 -7.82
C ALA A 456 1.47 -1.27 -7.75
N ALA A 457 2.15 -1.70 -6.68
CA ALA A 457 3.60 -1.59 -6.55
C ALA A 457 4.38 -2.45 -7.56
N ASP A 458 3.72 -3.45 -8.17
CA ASP A 458 4.27 -4.32 -9.22
C ASP A 458 4.00 -3.80 -10.64
N GLY A 459 3.55 -2.54 -10.78
CA GLY A 459 3.28 -1.90 -12.06
C GLY A 459 1.87 -2.15 -12.59
N TYR A 460 1.68 -2.02 -13.90
CA TYR A 460 0.36 -2.16 -14.55
C TYR A 460 -0.27 -3.54 -14.33
N GLY A 461 -1.61 -3.59 -14.19
CA GLY A 461 -2.36 -4.85 -14.27
C GLY A 461 -2.94 -5.12 -15.67
N SER A 462 -3.05 -4.08 -16.50
CA SER A 462 -3.61 -4.15 -17.85
C SER A 462 -3.11 -2.99 -18.71
N PHE A 463 -2.88 -3.24 -20.00
CA PHE A 463 -2.73 -2.20 -21.02
C PHE A 463 -4.05 -2.03 -21.77
N GLU A 464 -4.91 -1.15 -21.28
CA GLU A 464 -6.17 -0.85 -21.95
C GLU A 464 -5.97 -0.02 -23.22
N SER A 465 -4.87 0.72 -23.29
CA SER A 465 -4.35 1.43 -24.46
C SER A 465 -2.84 1.26 -24.49
N ASP A 466 -2.20 1.71 -25.57
CA ASP A 466 -0.74 1.66 -25.67
C ASP A 466 -0.08 2.49 -24.56
N VAL A 467 0.97 1.94 -23.97
CA VAL A 467 1.72 2.53 -22.86
C VAL A 467 3.15 2.78 -23.30
N THR A 468 3.61 4.03 -23.21
CA THR A 468 5.03 4.37 -23.37
C THR A 468 5.67 4.59 -22.01
N VAL A 469 6.73 3.85 -21.71
CA VAL A 469 7.47 3.96 -20.44
C VAL A 469 8.91 4.36 -20.70
N SER A 470 9.40 5.36 -19.96
CA SER A 470 10.75 5.89 -20.06
C SER A 470 11.43 5.84 -18.70
N LEU A 471 12.46 5.00 -18.57
CA LEU A 471 13.35 5.00 -17.41
C LEU A 471 14.68 5.66 -17.78
N ASP A 472 15.35 6.31 -16.83
CA ASP A 472 16.62 7.00 -17.03
C ASP A 472 17.69 6.40 -16.13
N ALA A 473 18.70 5.78 -16.74
CA ALA A 473 19.82 5.18 -16.02
C ALA A 473 20.54 6.19 -15.10
N ALA A 474 20.58 7.48 -15.44
CA ALA A 474 21.22 8.50 -14.62
C ALA A 474 20.41 8.88 -13.35
N ALA A 475 19.12 8.54 -13.30
CA ALA A 475 18.26 8.85 -12.15
C ALA A 475 18.52 7.95 -10.93
N GLY A 476 19.15 6.79 -11.14
CA GLY A 476 19.40 5.79 -10.10
C GLY A 476 18.13 5.14 -9.52
N GLY A 477 18.31 4.06 -8.76
CA GLY A 477 17.24 3.34 -8.08
C GLY A 477 16.07 3.00 -9.00
N PHE A 478 14.83 3.20 -8.54
CA PHE A 478 13.64 2.95 -9.35
C PHE A 478 13.52 3.83 -10.60
N GLY A 479 14.18 4.99 -10.66
CA GLY A 479 14.22 5.82 -11.86
C GLY A 479 15.07 5.19 -12.97
N ALA A 480 16.10 4.45 -12.60
CA ALA A 480 17.02 3.76 -13.50
C ALA A 480 16.58 2.34 -13.85
N ALA A 481 16.07 1.58 -12.88
CA ALA A 481 15.67 0.20 -13.09
C ALA A 481 14.47 -0.20 -12.23
N ASP A 482 13.52 -0.92 -12.82
CA ASP A 482 12.38 -1.47 -12.08
C ASP A 482 11.91 -2.81 -12.68
N ALA A 483 11.11 -3.55 -11.91
CA ALA A 483 10.49 -4.80 -12.32
C ALA A 483 8.97 -4.72 -12.18
N TRP A 484 8.25 -5.04 -13.26
CA TRP A 484 6.81 -5.28 -13.22
C TRP A 484 6.53 -6.78 -13.08
N ARG A 485 5.71 -7.10 -12.07
CA ARG A 485 5.46 -8.49 -11.65
C ARG A 485 4.00 -8.92 -11.74
N ASN A 486 3.10 -8.00 -12.08
CA ASN A 486 1.73 -8.36 -12.39
C ASN A 486 1.64 -9.14 -13.71
N ASP A 487 0.61 -9.95 -13.83
CA ASP A 487 0.17 -10.50 -15.11
C ASP A 487 -0.57 -9.41 -15.89
N ILE A 488 0.07 -8.86 -16.91
CA ILE A 488 -0.47 -7.72 -17.65
C ILE A 488 -1.31 -8.20 -18.84
N ASP A 489 -2.60 -7.91 -18.81
CA ASP A 489 -3.51 -8.19 -19.93
C ASP A 489 -3.84 -6.93 -20.76
N GLY A 490 -4.87 -7.00 -21.61
CA GLY A 490 -5.41 -5.83 -22.30
C GLY A 490 -5.18 -5.81 -23.81
N ARG A 491 -5.69 -4.77 -24.47
CA ARG A 491 -5.62 -4.62 -25.93
C ARG A 491 -4.41 -3.79 -26.40
N GLY A 492 -3.87 -2.95 -25.53
CA GLY A 492 -2.74 -2.08 -25.81
C GLY A 492 -1.40 -2.81 -25.83
N GLY A 493 -0.37 -2.10 -26.27
CA GLY A 493 1.03 -2.54 -26.30
C GLY A 493 1.93 -1.73 -25.39
N LEU A 494 3.19 -2.15 -25.31
CA LEU A 494 4.25 -1.50 -24.55
C LEU A 494 5.28 -0.88 -25.49
N THR A 495 5.57 0.40 -25.33
CA THR A 495 6.74 1.06 -25.90
C THR A 495 7.74 1.36 -24.79
N LYS A 496 8.89 0.68 -24.79
CA LYS A 496 9.99 0.95 -23.85
C LYS A 496 11.00 1.89 -24.49
N THR A 497 11.18 3.07 -23.89
CA THR A 497 12.15 4.10 -24.25
C THR A 497 13.01 4.51 -23.04
N GLY A 498 13.88 5.50 -23.21
CA GLY A 498 14.82 5.95 -22.18
C GLY A 498 15.97 4.96 -21.96
N THR A 499 17.02 5.41 -21.29
CA THR A 499 18.28 4.67 -21.11
C THR A 499 18.21 3.56 -20.05
N GLY A 500 17.23 3.62 -19.15
CA GLY A 500 17.06 2.69 -18.03
C GLY A 500 16.55 1.30 -18.40
N THR A 501 16.35 0.47 -17.38
CA THR A 501 15.99 -0.96 -17.49
C THR A 501 14.58 -1.23 -16.98
N LEU A 502 13.73 -1.86 -17.78
CA LEU A 502 12.45 -2.42 -17.31
C LEU A 502 12.50 -3.94 -17.38
N THR A 503 12.15 -4.62 -16.29
CA THR A 503 12.05 -6.07 -16.25
C THR A 503 10.59 -6.51 -16.18
N LEU A 504 10.17 -7.40 -17.08
CA LEU A 504 8.83 -8.01 -17.08
C LEU A 504 8.94 -9.46 -16.62
N THR A 505 8.28 -9.78 -15.51
CA THR A 505 8.33 -11.11 -14.88
C THR A 505 6.99 -11.86 -14.90
N GLY A 506 5.87 -11.15 -15.09
CA GLY A 506 4.54 -11.75 -15.12
C GLY A 506 4.24 -12.62 -16.36
N HIS A 507 3.13 -13.35 -16.31
CA HIS A 507 2.56 -14.08 -17.44
C HIS A 507 1.69 -13.12 -18.26
N ASN A 508 2.32 -12.31 -19.10
CA ASN A 508 1.62 -11.25 -19.81
C ASN A 508 0.79 -11.77 -20.99
N SER A 509 -0.36 -11.13 -21.23
CA SER A 509 -1.31 -11.49 -22.29
C SER A 509 -1.83 -10.31 -23.12
N TYR A 510 -1.30 -9.10 -22.89
CA TYR A 510 -1.62 -7.91 -23.68
C TYR A 510 -1.36 -8.11 -25.19
N ARG A 511 -2.14 -7.45 -26.04
CA ARG A 511 -2.22 -7.77 -27.48
C ARG A 511 -1.61 -6.75 -28.44
N GLY A 512 -1.36 -5.51 -28.01
CA GLY A 512 -0.88 -4.44 -28.91
C GLY A 512 0.56 -4.61 -29.39
N GLY A 513 1.34 -5.49 -28.75
CA GLY A 513 2.74 -5.75 -29.06
C GLY A 513 3.70 -5.04 -28.12
N THR A 514 5.00 -5.25 -28.34
CA THR A 514 6.09 -4.67 -27.55
C THR A 514 7.10 -4.03 -28.49
N ASP A 515 7.26 -2.72 -28.43
CA ASP A 515 8.26 -1.96 -29.17
C ASP A 515 9.36 -1.49 -28.19
N LEU A 516 10.60 -1.92 -28.43
CA LEU A 516 11.78 -1.47 -27.70
C LEU A 516 12.55 -0.46 -28.54
N THR A 517 12.55 0.80 -28.13
CA THR A 517 13.23 1.88 -28.85
C THR A 517 14.57 2.26 -28.20
N ALA A 518 14.70 2.15 -26.87
CA ALA A 518 15.93 2.48 -26.14
C ALA A 518 16.03 1.79 -24.77
N GLY A 519 17.25 1.81 -24.22
CA GLY A 519 17.58 1.22 -22.92
C GLY A 519 17.50 -0.31 -22.93
N THR A 520 17.15 -0.90 -21.79
CA THR A 520 17.04 -2.35 -21.65
C THR A 520 15.61 -2.77 -21.31
N LEU A 521 15.09 -3.75 -22.03
CA LEU A 521 13.89 -4.50 -21.64
C LEU A 521 14.31 -5.93 -21.31
N VAL A 522 14.03 -6.36 -20.09
CA VAL A 522 14.36 -7.72 -19.62
C VAL A 522 13.10 -8.57 -19.69
N SER A 523 13.18 -9.67 -20.44
CA SER A 523 12.17 -10.73 -20.46
C SER A 523 12.61 -11.83 -19.50
N ALA A 524 11.87 -11.95 -18.39
CA ALA A 524 12.19 -12.85 -17.28
C ALA A 524 11.14 -13.96 -17.08
N SER A 525 10.26 -14.16 -18.06
CA SER A 525 9.30 -15.28 -18.08
C SER A 525 8.96 -15.66 -19.52
N ALA A 526 8.44 -16.88 -19.71
CA ALA A 526 8.07 -17.40 -21.02
C ALA A 526 7.03 -16.55 -21.77
N HIS A 527 6.23 -15.76 -21.04
CA HIS A 527 5.15 -14.94 -21.58
C HIS A 527 5.34 -13.45 -21.30
N ALA A 528 6.55 -13.03 -20.90
CA ALA A 528 6.82 -11.66 -20.47
C ALA A 528 6.51 -10.59 -21.54
N LEU A 529 6.55 -10.92 -22.83
CA LEU A 529 6.41 -9.97 -23.94
C LEU A 529 4.97 -9.88 -24.52
N GLY A 530 4.00 -10.52 -23.85
CA GLY A 530 2.59 -10.51 -24.26
C GLY A 530 2.31 -11.37 -25.51
N ARG A 531 1.15 -11.13 -26.15
CA ARG A 531 0.67 -11.92 -27.29
C ARG A 531 0.89 -11.27 -28.66
N GLY A 532 1.28 -9.99 -28.68
CA GLY A 532 1.49 -9.23 -29.91
C GLY A 532 2.84 -9.47 -30.58
N ASP A 533 3.14 -8.65 -31.57
CA ASP A 533 4.47 -8.59 -32.19
C ASP A 533 5.49 -8.00 -31.21
N VAL A 534 6.76 -8.36 -31.37
CA VAL A 534 7.89 -7.79 -30.64
C VAL A 534 8.83 -7.13 -31.63
N ARG A 535 9.09 -5.83 -31.46
CA ARG A 535 10.00 -5.06 -32.33
C ARG A 535 11.14 -4.47 -31.52
N VAL A 536 12.36 -4.84 -31.86
CA VAL A 536 13.58 -4.21 -31.34
C VAL A 536 14.02 -3.18 -32.37
N LEU A 537 13.70 -1.91 -32.08
CA LEU A 537 13.98 -0.74 -32.91
C LEU A 537 15.27 -0.02 -32.47
N GLY A 538 15.73 -0.32 -31.26
CA GLY A 538 16.98 0.11 -30.64
C GLY A 538 17.13 -0.58 -29.29
N GLY A 539 18.06 -0.12 -28.46
CA GLY A 539 18.26 -0.65 -27.10
C GLY A 539 18.66 -2.14 -27.06
N THR A 540 18.41 -2.78 -25.92
CA THR A 540 18.74 -4.19 -25.65
C THR A 540 17.53 -4.95 -25.13
N LEU A 541 17.06 -5.95 -25.87
CA LEU A 541 16.14 -6.97 -25.35
C LEU A 541 16.97 -8.06 -24.68
N ARG A 542 16.97 -8.11 -23.35
CA ARG A 542 17.69 -9.11 -22.56
C ARG A 542 16.75 -10.24 -22.18
N VAL A 543 17.08 -11.47 -22.57
CA VAL A 543 16.30 -12.68 -22.29
C VAL A 543 17.03 -13.47 -21.22
N THR A 544 16.47 -13.54 -20.02
CA THR A 544 17.06 -14.27 -18.89
C THR A 544 16.45 -15.65 -18.68
N GLU A 545 15.25 -15.86 -19.22
CA GLU A 545 14.53 -17.14 -19.26
C GLU A 545 13.97 -17.37 -20.66
N PRO A 546 13.85 -18.62 -21.16
CA PRO A 546 13.32 -18.88 -22.50
C PRO A 546 11.96 -18.20 -22.72
N VAL A 547 11.85 -17.40 -23.79
CA VAL A 547 10.68 -16.58 -24.08
C VAL A 547 9.95 -17.03 -25.33
N ARG A 548 8.61 -16.98 -25.29
CA ARG A 548 7.74 -17.19 -26.44
C ARG A 548 7.19 -15.87 -26.96
N VAL A 549 7.55 -15.53 -28.19
CA VAL A 549 6.91 -14.47 -28.97
C VAL A 549 5.75 -15.09 -29.75
N HIS A 550 4.52 -14.69 -29.41
CA HIS A 550 3.32 -15.19 -30.10
C HIS A 550 3.09 -14.52 -31.46
N GLY A 551 3.50 -13.27 -31.62
CA GLY A 551 3.47 -12.55 -32.89
C GLY A 551 4.72 -12.75 -33.75
N THR A 552 5.00 -11.76 -34.57
CA THR A 552 6.25 -11.60 -35.32
C THR A 552 7.33 -11.04 -34.40
N TYR A 553 8.54 -11.56 -34.50
CA TYR A 553 9.73 -10.93 -33.93
C TYR A 553 10.46 -10.15 -35.02
N ALA A 554 10.70 -8.86 -34.81
CA ALA A 554 11.45 -8.04 -35.75
C ALA A 554 12.56 -7.29 -35.03
N GLN A 555 13.81 -7.51 -35.43
CA GLN A 555 14.95 -6.74 -34.95
C GLN A 555 15.49 -5.89 -36.09
N ARG A 556 15.11 -4.61 -36.06
CA ARG A 556 15.52 -3.62 -37.07
C ARG A 556 16.86 -2.98 -36.75
N SER A 557 17.20 -2.92 -35.46
CA SER A 557 18.46 -2.42 -34.91
C SER A 557 18.63 -2.98 -33.49
N GLY A 558 19.56 -2.44 -32.71
CA GLY A 558 19.74 -2.79 -31.30
C GLY A 558 20.19 -4.23 -31.08
N THR A 559 20.06 -4.69 -29.84
CA THR A 559 20.67 -5.93 -29.37
C THR A 559 19.63 -6.92 -28.83
N LEU A 560 19.72 -8.18 -29.24
CA LEU A 560 19.16 -9.30 -28.52
C LEU A 560 20.28 -9.86 -27.63
N ALA A 561 20.15 -9.74 -26.32
CA ALA A 561 21.12 -10.25 -25.35
C ALA A 561 20.60 -11.54 -24.70
N VAL A 562 21.37 -12.61 -24.79
CA VAL A 562 20.97 -13.96 -24.34
C VAL A 562 22.06 -14.58 -23.50
N THR A 563 21.67 -15.14 -22.35
CA THR A 563 22.56 -15.99 -21.55
C THR A 563 22.43 -17.45 -21.99
N LEU A 564 23.55 -18.06 -22.37
CA LEU A 564 23.64 -19.45 -22.80
C LEU A 564 24.05 -20.33 -21.61
N ARG A 565 23.21 -21.32 -21.31
CA ARG A 565 23.41 -22.30 -20.22
C ARG A 565 23.58 -23.71 -20.79
N LYS A 566 24.39 -24.54 -20.15
CA LYS A 566 24.49 -25.98 -20.45
C LYS A 566 23.13 -26.65 -20.27
N GLY A 567 22.79 -27.57 -21.18
CA GLY A 567 21.53 -28.32 -21.10
C GLY A 567 20.28 -27.57 -21.60
N CYS A 568 20.40 -26.31 -22.05
CA CYS A 568 19.35 -25.65 -22.82
C CYS A 568 19.23 -26.31 -24.20
N HIS A 569 18.43 -27.38 -24.27
CA HIS A 569 18.11 -28.07 -25.51
C HIS A 569 16.99 -27.39 -26.29
N THR A 570 16.26 -26.46 -25.66
CA THR A 570 15.17 -25.68 -26.26
C THR A 570 15.65 -24.33 -26.78
N GLU A 571 14.90 -23.74 -27.70
CA GLU A 571 15.15 -22.41 -28.23
C GLU A 571 15.01 -21.35 -27.13
N VAL A 572 15.99 -20.47 -27.00
CA VAL A 572 15.92 -19.37 -26.01
C VAL A 572 14.84 -18.35 -26.38
N VAL A 573 14.66 -18.10 -27.68
CA VAL A 573 13.55 -17.30 -28.21
C VAL A 573 12.75 -18.15 -29.18
N THR A 574 11.51 -18.46 -28.82
CA THR A 574 10.56 -19.17 -29.69
C THR A 574 9.58 -18.17 -30.31
N VAL A 575 9.58 -18.04 -31.63
CA VAL A 575 8.71 -17.13 -32.38
C VAL A 575 7.65 -17.95 -33.09
N THR A 576 6.39 -17.73 -32.74
CA THR A 576 5.27 -18.52 -33.29
C THR A 576 4.99 -18.15 -34.75
N ARG A 577 5.30 -16.91 -35.15
CA ARG A 577 5.21 -16.44 -36.54
C ARG A 577 6.60 -16.29 -37.15
N ARG A 578 6.84 -15.17 -37.83
CA ARG A 578 8.09 -14.89 -38.53
C ARG A 578 9.08 -14.16 -37.63
N ALA A 579 10.36 -14.47 -37.78
CA ALA A 579 11.47 -13.69 -37.28
C ALA A 579 12.10 -12.90 -38.44
N LEU A 580 12.29 -11.60 -38.26
CA LEU A 580 12.89 -10.67 -39.23
C LEU A 580 14.13 -10.04 -38.60
N LEU A 581 15.30 -10.26 -39.21
CA LEU A 581 16.58 -9.69 -38.78
C LEU A 581 17.09 -8.75 -39.86
N GLU A 582 17.24 -7.47 -39.56
CA GLU A 582 17.67 -6.44 -40.51
C GLU A 582 19.10 -5.96 -40.20
N LYS A 583 19.68 -5.18 -41.12
CA LYS A 583 21.01 -4.59 -40.95
C LYS A 583 21.03 -3.66 -39.73
N GLY A 584 22.05 -3.79 -38.89
CA GLY A 584 22.16 -3.09 -37.61
C GLY A 584 21.68 -3.90 -36.40
N SER A 585 21.13 -5.10 -36.61
CA SER A 585 20.79 -6.04 -35.53
C SER A 585 22.03 -6.72 -34.94
N VAL A 586 22.14 -6.73 -33.61
CA VAL A 586 23.21 -7.40 -32.87
C VAL A 586 22.64 -8.56 -32.05
N LEU A 587 23.31 -9.70 -32.07
CA LEU A 587 23.12 -10.78 -31.09
C LEU A 587 24.30 -10.76 -30.12
N SER A 588 24.02 -10.52 -28.84
CA SER A 588 25.02 -10.58 -27.77
C SER A 588 24.80 -11.84 -26.95
N LEU A 589 25.84 -12.66 -26.84
CA LEU A 589 25.81 -13.94 -26.16
C LEU A 589 26.67 -13.88 -24.91
N THR A 590 26.05 -14.16 -23.78
CA THR A 590 26.72 -14.33 -22.48
C THR A 590 26.83 -15.80 -22.17
N LEU A 591 28.02 -16.33 -21.92
CA LEU A 591 28.18 -17.68 -21.39
C LEU A 591 27.87 -17.67 -19.89
N ASP A 592 26.97 -18.53 -19.44
CA ASP A 592 26.64 -18.64 -18.01
C ASP A 592 27.90 -18.95 -17.19
N ALA A 593 28.12 -18.19 -16.12
CA ALA A 593 29.36 -18.27 -15.36
C ALA A 593 29.51 -19.57 -14.58
N GLU A 594 28.40 -20.17 -14.14
CA GLU A 594 28.41 -21.39 -13.33
C GLU A 594 28.29 -22.64 -14.20
N ASN A 595 27.48 -22.56 -15.26
CA ASN A 595 27.14 -23.70 -16.10
C ASN A 595 27.19 -23.34 -17.59
N PRO A 596 28.37 -22.98 -18.14
CA PRO A 596 28.50 -22.61 -19.54
C PRO A 596 28.31 -23.82 -20.47
N PRO A 597 27.76 -23.65 -21.69
CA PRO A 597 27.77 -24.69 -22.69
C PRO A 597 29.20 -25.09 -23.07
N ALA A 598 29.43 -26.38 -23.32
CA ALA A 598 30.74 -26.87 -23.72
C ALA A 598 31.18 -26.32 -25.08
N VAL A 599 32.48 -26.08 -25.24
CA VAL A 599 33.07 -25.80 -26.57
C VAL A 599 32.76 -26.97 -27.50
N GLY A 600 32.34 -26.67 -28.73
CA GLY A 600 31.86 -27.61 -29.72
C GLY A 600 30.35 -27.79 -29.74
N SER A 601 29.64 -27.34 -28.69
CA SER A 601 28.17 -27.41 -28.63
C SER A 601 27.49 -26.51 -29.65
N VAL A 602 26.28 -26.90 -30.05
CA VAL A 602 25.37 -26.11 -30.86
C VAL A 602 24.20 -25.71 -29.97
N VAL A 603 24.00 -24.39 -29.79
CA VAL A 603 22.92 -23.85 -28.96
C VAL A 603 21.87 -23.22 -29.87
N ARG A 604 20.61 -23.59 -29.67
CA ARG A 604 19.48 -23.03 -30.41
C ARG A 604 19.09 -21.68 -29.80
N VAL A 605 19.29 -20.61 -30.56
CA VAL A 605 19.01 -19.24 -30.06
C VAL A 605 17.59 -18.83 -30.43
N ILE A 606 17.23 -18.92 -31.71
CA ILE A 606 15.92 -18.54 -32.22
C ILE A 606 15.30 -19.73 -32.95
N GLY A 607 14.09 -20.12 -32.55
CA GLY A 607 13.20 -20.93 -33.40
C GLY A 607 12.07 -20.06 -33.91
N ALA A 608 11.71 -20.20 -35.18
CA ALA A 608 10.63 -19.45 -35.80
C ALA A 608 9.89 -20.31 -36.84
N ALA A 609 8.62 -20.02 -37.10
CA ALA A 609 7.93 -20.63 -38.24
C ALA A 609 8.58 -20.26 -39.58
N ALA A 610 9.18 -19.06 -39.65
CA ALA A 610 10.06 -18.65 -40.73
C ALA A 610 11.06 -17.62 -40.22
N LEU A 611 12.34 -17.74 -40.60
CA LEU A 611 13.37 -16.73 -40.37
C LEU A 611 13.76 -16.05 -41.69
N ARG A 612 13.84 -14.72 -41.69
CA ARG A 612 14.39 -13.95 -42.80
C ARG A 612 15.45 -12.97 -42.31
N GLY A 613 16.54 -12.88 -43.08
CA GLY A 613 17.70 -12.05 -42.75
C GLY A 613 18.66 -12.72 -41.78
N GLN A 614 19.66 -11.97 -41.34
CA GLN A 614 20.73 -12.41 -40.44
C GLN A 614 21.09 -11.26 -39.50
N PHE A 615 21.64 -11.58 -38.34
CA PHE A 615 22.28 -10.60 -37.48
C PHE A 615 23.45 -9.94 -38.21
N ASP A 616 23.54 -8.62 -38.12
CA ASP A 616 24.67 -7.84 -38.66
C ASP A 616 25.95 -8.11 -37.88
N ARG A 617 25.82 -8.31 -36.56
CA ARG A 617 26.93 -8.69 -35.68
C ARG A 617 26.51 -9.72 -34.64
N ILE A 618 27.40 -10.66 -34.34
CA ILE A 618 27.27 -11.61 -33.24
C ILE A 618 28.47 -11.45 -32.33
N GLU A 619 28.20 -11.20 -31.05
CA GLU A 619 29.19 -10.99 -30.00
C GLU A 619 29.08 -12.13 -28.98
N VAL A 620 30.22 -12.54 -28.43
CA VAL A 620 30.30 -13.50 -27.32
C VAL A 620 31.22 -12.89 -26.27
N ASP A 621 30.80 -12.92 -25.02
CA ASP A 621 31.58 -12.47 -23.85
C ASP A 621 32.73 -13.43 -23.48
N SER A 622 33.52 -13.85 -24.47
CA SER A 622 34.63 -14.75 -24.27
C SER A 622 35.79 -14.47 -25.22
N ASP A 623 36.99 -14.43 -24.64
CA ASP A 623 38.26 -14.34 -25.37
C ASP A 623 38.77 -15.70 -25.88
N HIS A 624 38.12 -16.79 -25.47
CA HIS A 624 38.52 -18.15 -25.85
C HIS A 624 37.50 -18.86 -26.73
N VAL A 625 36.26 -18.36 -26.76
CA VAL A 625 35.16 -18.92 -27.54
C VAL A 625 34.71 -17.93 -28.60
N ARG A 626 34.41 -18.43 -29.80
CA ARG A 626 33.69 -17.71 -30.84
C ARG A 626 32.38 -18.43 -31.16
N ALA A 627 31.32 -17.67 -31.44
CA ALA A 627 30.05 -18.22 -31.90
C ALA A 627 29.98 -18.15 -33.43
N VAL A 628 29.80 -19.31 -34.06
CA VAL A 628 29.58 -19.40 -35.51
C VAL A 628 28.08 -19.62 -35.74
N PRO A 629 27.36 -18.68 -36.38
CA PRO A 629 25.94 -18.82 -36.62
C PRO A 629 25.64 -19.88 -37.69
N VAL A 630 24.54 -20.58 -37.49
CA VAL A 630 23.93 -21.50 -38.46
C VAL A 630 22.47 -21.08 -38.65
N TYR A 631 22.21 -20.43 -39.78
CA TYR A 631 20.87 -19.98 -40.16
C TYR A 631 20.15 -21.06 -40.96
N THR A 632 18.87 -21.25 -40.65
CA THR A 632 17.95 -22.10 -41.40
C THR A 632 16.66 -21.33 -41.68
N ALA A 633 15.80 -21.87 -42.54
CA ALA A 633 14.47 -21.29 -42.75
C ALA A 633 13.63 -21.25 -41.46
N ALA A 634 13.92 -22.10 -40.47
CA ALA A 634 13.17 -22.24 -39.23
C ALA A 634 13.86 -21.63 -38.00
N GLY A 635 15.02 -20.97 -38.15
CA GLY A 635 15.69 -20.40 -36.97
C GLY A 635 17.21 -20.20 -37.09
N LEU A 636 17.80 -19.82 -35.96
CA LEU A 636 19.22 -19.60 -35.76
C LEU A 636 19.74 -20.47 -34.60
N SER A 637 20.81 -21.21 -34.88
CA SER A 637 21.66 -21.82 -33.85
C SER A 637 23.06 -21.23 -33.90
N VAL A 638 23.79 -21.31 -32.79
CA VAL A 638 25.20 -20.91 -32.72
C VAL A 638 26.05 -22.09 -32.32
N ARG A 639 27.10 -22.37 -33.10
CA ARG A 639 28.13 -23.35 -32.76
C ARG A 639 29.24 -22.63 -32.01
N LEU A 640 29.50 -23.05 -30.78
CA LEU A 640 30.58 -22.50 -29.98
C LEU A 640 31.88 -23.21 -30.35
N LEU A 641 32.89 -22.47 -30.79
CA LEU A 641 34.19 -22.99 -31.16
C LEU A 641 35.29 -22.32 -30.35
N LYS A 642 36.40 -23.03 -30.14
CA LYS A 642 37.62 -22.42 -29.64
C LYS A 642 38.08 -21.36 -30.65
N ARG A 643 38.49 -20.19 -30.16
CA ARG A 643 39.00 -19.11 -31.00
C ARG A 643 40.27 -19.51 -31.74
#